data_AF-A0A934A7Z6-F1
#
_entry.id   AF-A0A934A7Z6-F1
#
_cell.length_a   1.000
_cell.length_b   1.000
_cell.length_c   1.000
_cell.angle_alpha   90.00
_cell.angle_beta   90.00
_cell.angle_gamma   90.00
#
_symmetry.space_group_name_H-M   'P 1'
#
loop_
_entity.id
_entity.type
_entity.pdbx_description
1 polymer ?
#
loop_
_entity_poly.entity_id
_entity_poly.type
_entity_poly.pdbx_seq_one_letter_code
_entity_poly.pdbx_strand_id
1 'polypeptide(L)'
;MSIEAVRLQRAITKWTGWMAIILIVAAWGFPVSTAMAATSLTVTQVTWNSGDAAVKINGSGAGSQQQVLFLNAATGQQIGSTRSQDNGTFAYEKEGLNPAPCQFIIKGYDGKTITTGYTSSPPAGCTSSSVTLNGISISGPSSVNESSSADYTATAKYSDGSSKIVTGSVTWSENSSYASINSSGHLVTSAVTSNQTVRISASLSGKYASMYVTISNVTTSTYTISASAGANGSISPSGSVSVAQGTSRAFTITANTGYKVQSVLVDGTSVGAVTSYTFSNVTANHTISATFTANTTNFTISASAGANGAISPSGSVSVAQGASRAFTITANTGYKVQSVLVDGTSVGAVTSYTFSNVTANHTISATFTANTTNFTISASAGANGSISPSGSVSVAQGASRAFTITANTGYKVQGVLVDGTSVGAVTSYTFSNVTANHTISATFATSTALSGTYKTFGFNNLGMHCYDPDFSVFSILPVFNILNAQVIQQGTTPTIVGSTVNLTYKAMADATGSINTTSIGKTNFWEYVLPLFGTLPAQDEGLLGAKMPGSANQSQPFPWVGGTTNWFEAPGIPITAFDDNQKLNYYPLMNVQALDPANSNVLSSLPVVVPVSNEMACNVCHNTGNSGASISGVQWSQNADPAIQFRENILILHDYRNGTNLNNSRPVLCASCHYSPALDLGKTGPVGAQVGNKTMSAATHGYHASRITTLPPSGNACYYCHPGETTKCNRGAMTTAGLNCLDCHGTMTAVGQATRKSWADLPKCQSCHTGDAVNHLGTQIIGRTAYSDSPNTATPIVATNKMFAEQDNTLYRNSVGHNGVACESCHGSTHAEWPTSQANDNLTATSIQGHDGKIIECTACHGSSLPLTTNGGPHGLHNVNSSAWVSGHENRASAQACGTCHGTTGAGTVLSKAAATRTLAGHTITKGTQIGCNICHSNPL
;
A
#
# COMPACT_ATOMS: atom_id res chain seq x y z
N MET A 1 -16.60 -64.68 3.65
CA MET A 1 -16.22 -65.86 2.83
C MET A 1 -17.49 -66.54 2.37
N SER A 2 -17.91 -66.19 1.16
CA SER A 2 -18.91 -66.89 0.35
C SER A 2 -18.54 -66.65 -1.11
N ILE A 3 -18.95 -67.58 -1.95
CA ILE A 3 -18.46 -67.90 -3.29
C ILE A 3 -18.90 -66.85 -4.35
N GLU A 4 -18.40 -65.61 -4.24
CA GLU A 4 -18.58 -64.56 -5.27
C GLU A 4 -17.28 -63.82 -5.63
N ALA A 5 -16.13 -64.32 -5.16
CA ALA A 5 -14.80 -63.71 -5.34
C ALA A 5 -14.02 -64.20 -6.58
N VAL A 6 -14.68 -64.71 -7.64
CA VAL A 6 -13.98 -65.19 -8.87
C VAL A 6 -14.47 -64.56 -10.19
N ARG A 7 -15.43 -63.61 -10.16
CA ARG A 7 -15.92 -62.93 -11.40
C ARG A 7 -15.60 -61.44 -11.53
N LEU A 8 -14.73 -60.88 -10.69
CA LEU A 8 -14.29 -59.48 -10.79
C LEU A 8 -12.75 -59.32 -10.84
N GLN A 9 -12.05 -60.21 -11.56
CA GLN A 9 -10.59 -60.17 -11.70
C GLN A 9 -10.08 -60.48 -13.12
N ARG A 10 -10.78 -60.02 -14.18
CA ARG A 10 -10.28 -59.96 -15.57
C ARG A 10 -10.94 -58.83 -16.37
N ALA A 11 -10.55 -57.58 -16.16
CA ALA A 11 -10.67 -56.50 -17.17
C ALA A 11 -9.81 -55.26 -16.84
N ILE A 12 -8.76 -55.39 -16.03
CA ILE A 12 -7.76 -54.34 -15.78
C ILE A 12 -6.38 -54.96 -15.93
N THR A 13 -5.80 -54.86 -17.13
CA THR A 13 -4.37 -54.57 -17.41
C THR A 13 -4.05 -54.87 -18.87
N LYS A 14 -3.77 -53.80 -19.64
CA LYS A 14 -2.97 -53.67 -20.87
C LYS A 14 -3.64 -52.56 -21.70
N TRP A 15 -3.18 -51.31 -21.80
CA TRP A 15 -1.87 -50.68 -21.65
C TRP A 15 -2.10 -49.20 -21.30
N THR A 16 -1.40 -48.70 -20.28
CA THR A 16 -1.03 -47.29 -20.11
C THR A 16 0.16 -46.98 -21.00
N GLY A 17 0.17 -45.82 -21.65
CA GLY A 17 1.39 -45.34 -22.30
C GLY A 17 1.27 -44.01 -23.04
N TRP A 18 1.76 -42.95 -22.38
CA TRP A 18 2.31 -41.71 -22.95
C TRP A 18 1.28 -40.68 -23.48
N MET A 19 1.29 -39.40 -23.11
CA MET A 19 2.13 -38.62 -22.19
C MET A 19 1.51 -37.21 -22.06
N ALA A 20 1.71 -36.54 -20.93
CA ALA A 20 1.67 -35.08 -20.86
C ALA A 20 3.11 -34.54 -20.98
N ILE A 21 3.44 -33.87 -22.09
CA ILE A 21 4.66 -33.09 -22.41
C ILE A 21 4.25 -32.24 -23.63
N ILE A 22 4.41 -30.93 -23.82
CA ILE A 22 5.13 -29.83 -23.16
C ILE A 22 4.51 -28.50 -23.70
N LEU A 23 4.68 -27.43 -22.94
CA LEU A 23 4.45 -26.02 -23.33
C LEU A 23 5.55 -25.52 -24.29
N ILE A 24 5.16 -24.75 -25.33
CA ILE A 24 5.97 -23.88 -26.24
C ILE A 24 6.67 -24.65 -27.40
N VAL A 25 6.46 -24.43 -28.72
CA VAL A 25 6.47 -23.21 -29.57
C VAL A 25 5.47 -23.34 -30.74
N ALA A 26 4.87 -22.22 -31.15
CA ALA A 26 3.93 -22.06 -32.26
C ALA A 26 4.44 -22.54 -33.63
N ALA A 27 3.55 -23.14 -34.46
CA ALA A 27 3.56 -23.02 -35.91
C ALA A 27 2.44 -23.85 -36.61
N TRP A 28 1.47 -23.14 -37.21
CA TRP A 28 0.65 -23.52 -38.38
C TRP A 28 -0.42 -24.63 -38.22
N GLY A 29 -1.71 -24.24 -38.30
CA GLY A 29 -2.86 -25.14 -38.24
C GLY A 29 -3.32 -25.67 -39.59
N PHE A 30 -4.14 -26.74 -39.59
CA PHE A 30 -5.23 -27.08 -40.53
C PHE A 30 -6.06 -28.28 -39.99
N PRO A 31 -7.34 -28.45 -40.41
CA PRO A 31 -8.36 -29.26 -39.72
C PRO A 31 -8.55 -30.70 -40.26
N VAL A 32 -9.28 -31.53 -39.51
CA VAL A 32 -9.60 -32.94 -39.79
C VAL A 32 -10.90 -33.08 -40.60
N SER A 33 -10.92 -33.93 -41.64
CA SER A 33 -12.09 -34.27 -42.48
C SER A 33 -12.69 -35.65 -42.20
N THR A 34 -13.91 -35.84 -42.74
CA THR A 34 -15.02 -36.78 -42.41
C THR A 34 -14.95 -38.23 -42.94
N ALA A 35 -15.88 -39.08 -42.45
CA ALA A 35 -16.06 -40.53 -42.61
C ALA A 35 -16.42 -41.06 -44.04
N MET A 36 -16.15 -42.36 -44.29
CA MET A 36 -16.24 -43.07 -45.60
C MET A 36 -17.58 -43.80 -45.86
N ALA A 37 -18.00 -43.91 -47.13
CA ALA A 37 -19.22 -44.59 -47.62
C ALA A 37 -18.95 -45.97 -48.29
N ALA A 38 -19.96 -46.86 -48.31
CA ALA A 38 -19.87 -48.23 -48.84
C ALA A 38 -19.92 -48.32 -50.39
N THR A 39 -19.04 -49.12 -51.00
CA THR A 39 -18.88 -49.28 -52.46
C THR A 39 -19.60 -50.52 -53.02
N SER A 40 -20.11 -50.43 -54.25
CA SER A 40 -20.80 -51.53 -54.96
C SER A 40 -19.85 -52.32 -55.89
N LEU A 41 -20.07 -53.63 -56.04
CA LEU A 41 -19.27 -54.52 -56.89
C LEU A 41 -19.48 -54.20 -58.37
N THR A 42 -18.37 -54.13 -59.12
CA THR A 42 -18.36 -53.88 -60.57
C THR A 42 -17.64 -55.02 -61.29
N VAL A 43 -18.26 -55.53 -62.36
CA VAL A 43 -17.62 -56.49 -63.27
C VAL A 43 -16.98 -55.73 -64.39
N THR A 44 -15.69 -55.94 -64.59
CA THR A 44 -14.92 -55.29 -65.65
C THR A 44 -14.78 -56.21 -66.87
N GLN A 45 -14.77 -57.53 -66.68
CA GLN A 45 -14.66 -58.48 -67.78
C GLN A 45 -15.24 -59.85 -67.45
N VAL A 46 -15.94 -60.45 -68.42
CA VAL A 46 -16.31 -61.87 -68.41
C VAL A 46 -16.01 -62.46 -69.79
N THR A 47 -15.24 -63.54 -69.79
CA THR A 47 -14.75 -64.22 -70.99
C THR A 47 -14.95 -65.72 -70.87
N TRP A 48 -15.38 -66.35 -71.95
CA TRP A 48 -15.57 -67.79 -72.06
C TRP A 48 -14.56 -68.36 -73.06
N ASN A 49 -13.83 -69.41 -72.65
CA ASN A 49 -12.94 -70.16 -73.51
C ASN A 49 -13.60 -71.50 -73.86
N SER A 50 -13.91 -71.69 -75.14
CA SER A 50 -14.62 -72.87 -75.63
C SER A 50 -13.79 -74.15 -75.63
N GLY A 51 -12.45 -74.06 -75.65
CA GLY A 51 -11.56 -75.23 -75.66
C GLY A 51 -11.59 -76.04 -74.36
N ASP A 52 -11.54 -75.34 -73.21
CA ASP A 52 -11.42 -75.95 -71.87
C ASP A 52 -12.74 -75.87 -71.07
N ALA A 53 -13.82 -75.41 -71.72
CA ALA A 53 -15.11 -75.07 -71.08
C ALA A 53 -14.92 -74.18 -69.83
N ALA A 54 -14.12 -73.12 -69.99
CA ALA A 54 -13.63 -72.31 -68.88
C ALA A 54 -14.18 -70.88 -68.90
N VAL A 55 -14.55 -70.35 -67.73
CA VAL A 55 -14.90 -68.94 -67.55
C VAL A 55 -13.81 -68.19 -66.81
N LYS A 56 -13.46 -66.99 -67.30
CA LYS A 56 -12.65 -65.99 -66.61
C LYS A 56 -13.48 -64.75 -66.29
N ILE A 57 -13.46 -64.32 -65.02
CA ILE A 57 -14.20 -63.16 -64.53
C ILE A 57 -13.24 -62.24 -63.78
N ASN A 58 -13.23 -60.96 -64.15
CA ASN A 58 -12.50 -59.89 -63.47
C ASN A 58 -13.46 -58.79 -62.99
N GLY A 59 -13.18 -58.22 -61.82
CA GLY A 59 -13.98 -57.15 -61.25
C GLY A 59 -13.31 -56.39 -60.12
N SER A 60 -14.01 -55.41 -59.58
CA SER A 60 -13.54 -54.51 -58.52
C SER A 60 -14.68 -54.06 -57.60
N GLY A 61 -14.34 -53.36 -56.52
CA GLY A 61 -15.31 -52.79 -55.58
C GLY A 61 -15.67 -53.69 -54.41
N ALA A 62 -14.97 -54.82 -54.23
CA ALA A 62 -15.02 -55.59 -52.99
C ALA A 62 -14.15 -54.89 -51.92
N GLY A 63 -14.45 -55.09 -50.63
CA GLY A 63 -13.55 -54.65 -49.55
C GLY A 63 -12.20 -55.40 -49.60
N SER A 64 -11.16 -54.87 -48.95
CA SER A 64 -9.85 -55.54 -48.84
C SER A 64 -10.01 -56.94 -48.23
N GLN A 65 -9.42 -57.96 -48.87
CA GLN A 65 -9.43 -59.37 -48.44
C GLN A 65 -10.83 -60.01 -48.27
N GLN A 66 -11.86 -59.44 -48.91
CA GLN A 66 -13.24 -59.91 -48.79
C GLN A 66 -13.52 -61.11 -49.71
N GLN A 67 -14.34 -62.06 -49.25
CA GLN A 67 -14.77 -63.19 -50.09
C GLN A 67 -15.82 -62.74 -51.12
N VAL A 68 -15.65 -63.21 -52.36
CA VAL A 68 -16.56 -62.96 -53.50
C VAL A 68 -17.03 -64.30 -54.08
N LEU A 69 -18.34 -64.44 -54.26
CA LEU A 69 -19.04 -65.64 -54.71
C LEU A 69 -19.53 -65.47 -56.14
N PHE A 70 -19.41 -66.52 -56.96
CA PHE A 70 -19.86 -66.54 -58.36
C PHE A 70 -20.97 -67.58 -58.51
N LEU A 71 -22.09 -67.19 -59.11
CA LEU A 71 -23.27 -68.02 -59.31
C LEU A 71 -23.72 -68.00 -60.77
N ASN A 72 -24.27 -69.13 -61.24
CA ASN A 72 -25.00 -69.18 -62.51
C ASN A 72 -26.28 -68.35 -62.38
N ALA A 73 -26.49 -67.37 -63.26
CA ALA A 73 -27.61 -66.46 -63.16
C ALA A 73 -28.98 -67.12 -63.42
N ALA A 74 -29.01 -68.17 -64.25
CA ALA A 74 -30.25 -68.86 -64.60
C ALA A 74 -30.69 -69.84 -63.49
N THR A 75 -29.74 -70.54 -62.86
CA THR A 75 -30.06 -71.57 -61.85
C THR A 75 -29.85 -71.10 -60.41
N GLY A 76 -29.12 -70.00 -60.20
CA GLY A 76 -28.74 -69.51 -58.88
C GLY A 76 -27.70 -70.39 -58.16
N GLN A 77 -27.16 -71.43 -58.82
CA GLN A 77 -26.17 -72.33 -58.22
C GLN A 77 -24.80 -71.67 -58.14
N GLN A 78 -24.13 -71.77 -56.99
CA GLN A 78 -22.75 -71.31 -56.82
C GLN A 78 -21.79 -72.19 -57.63
N ILE A 79 -20.98 -71.55 -58.47
CA ILE A 79 -19.97 -72.21 -59.30
C ILE A 79 -18.55 -72.07 -58.73
N GLY A 80 -18.33 -71.13 -57.81
CA GLY A 80 -17.12 -71.03 -56.99
C GLY A 80 -16.98 -69.69 -56.26
N SER A 81 -15.80 -69.44 -55.71
CA SER A 81 -15.48 -68.22 -54.94
C SER A 81 -14.00 -67.85 -55.03
N THR A 82 -13.69 -66.58 -54.74
CA THR A 82 -12.33 -66.03 -54.61
C THR A 82 -12.26 -65.03 -53.44
N ARG A 83 -11.07 -64.51 -53.12
CA ARG A 83 -10.91 -63.34 -52.25
C ARG A 83 -10.36 -62.15 -53.05
N SER A 84 -10.86 -60.96 -52.76
CA SER A 84 -10.35 -59.71 -53.32
C SER A 84 -8.98 -59.35 -52.75
N GLN A 85 -8.21 -58.63 -53.55
CA GLN A 85 -6.94 -58.04 -53.14
C GLN A 85 -7.18 -56.79 -52.28
N ASP A 86 -6.11 -56.23 -51.69
CA ASP A 86 -6.20 -55.07 -50.80
C ASP A 86 -6.74 -53.81 -51.48
N ASN A 87 -6.56 -53.71 -52.80
CA ASN A 87 -7.12 -52.64 -53.63
C ASN A 87 -8.59 -52.88 -54.04
N GLY A 88 -9.23 -53.94 -53.55
CA GLY A 88 -10.64 -54.27 -53.80
C GLY A 88 -10.93 -54.93 -55.16
N THR A 89 -9.89 -55.31 -55.91
CA THR A 89 -10.03 -56.07 -57.17
C THR A 89 -10.10 -57.58 -56.95
N PHE A 90 -10.76 -58.31 -57.85
CA PHE A 90 -10.87 -59.77 -57.78
C PHE A 90 -10.84 -60.40 -59.18
N ALA A 91 -10.31 -61.61 -59.24
CA ALA A 91 -10.27 -62.45 -60.43
C ALA A 91 -10.66 -63.89 -60.09
N TYR A 92 -11.39 -64.55 -60.99
CA TYR A 92 -11.83 -65.94 -60.84
C TYR A 92 -11.81 -66.69 -62.17
N GLU A 93 -11.30 -67.91 -62.13
CA GLU A 93 -11.25 -68.82 -63.27
C GLU A 93 -11.72 -70.23 -62.87
N LYS A 94 -12.54 -70.85 -63.72
CA LYS A 94 -13.00 -72.23 -63.54
C LYS A 94 -13.19 -72.95 -64.86
N GLU A 95 -12.51 -74.09 -64.98
CA GLU A 95 -12.61 -75.03 -66.11
C GLU A 95 -13.67 -76.11 -65.85
N GLY A 96 -14.15 -76.75 -66.93
CA GLY A 96 -15.05 -77.92 -66.86
C GLY A 96 -16.50 -77.62 -66.49
N LEU A 97 -17.03 -76.43 -66.81
CA LEU A 97 -18.41 -76.05 -66.47
C LEU A 97 -19.45 -76.63 -67.46
N ASN A 98 -20.28 -77.57 -67.02
CA ASN A 98 -21.37 -78.17 -67.80
C ASN A 98 -22.68 -78.29 -66.98
N PRO A 99 -23.80 -77.69 -67.41
CA PRO A 99 -23.97 -76.82 -68.57
C PRO A 99 -23.37 -75.42 -68.37
N ALA A 100 -22.90 -74.80 -69.46
CA ALA A 100 -22.26 -73.49 -69.43
C ALA A 100 -23.29 -72.33 -69.30
N PRO A 101 -23.17 -71.43 -68.31
CA PRO A 101 -24.08 -70.30 -68.14
C PRO A 101 -23.92 -69.19 -69.19
N CYS A 102 -25.05 -68.67 -69.72
CA CYS A 102 -25.06 -67.44 -70.54
C CYS A 102 -24.74 -66.16 -69.73
N GLN A 103 -25.04 -66.16 -68.43
CA GLN A 103 -24.89 -65.01 -67.52
C GLN A 103 -24.49 -65.45 -66.10
N PHE A 104 -23.86 -64.54 -65.36
CA PHE A 104 -23.39 -64.77 -63.99
C PHE A 104 -23.93 -63.73 -63.00
N ILE A 105 -24.13 -64.17 -61.76
CA ILE A 105 -24.38 -63.31 -60.59
C ILE A 105 -23.14 -63.36 -59.69
N ILE A 106 -22.68 -62.20 -59.23
CA ILE A 106 -21.49 -62.08 -58.36
C ILE A 106 -21.90 -61.39 -57.07
N LYS A 107 -21.55 -61.99 -55.92
CA LYS A 107 -21.95 -61.53 -54.59
C LYS A 107 -20.77 -61.34 -53.64
N GLY A 108 -20.80 -60.29 -52.82
CA GLY A 108 -19.84 -60.06 -51.72
C GLY A 108 -20.22 -60.78 -50.42
N TYR A 109 -19.27 -60.96 -49.50
CA TYR A 109 -19.46 -61.65 -48.21
C TYR A 109 -20.49 -60.98 -47.28
N ASP A 110 -20.76 -59.69 -47.45
CA ASP A 110 -21.82 -58.99 -46.71
C ASP A 110 -23.24 -59.36 -47.17
N GLY A 111 -23.36 -60.22 -48.19
CA GLY A 111 -24.62 -60.76 -48.73
C GLY A 111 -25.48 -59.73 -49.45
N LYS A 112 -25.08 -58.45 -49.47
CA LYS A 112 -25.91 -57.33 -49.93
C LYS A 112 -25.47 -56.77 -51.28
N THR A 113 -24.19 -56.90 -51.63
CA THR A 113 -23.67 -56.31 -52.87
C THR A 113 -23.69 -57.35 -53.99
N ILE A 114 -24.45 -57.09 -55.06
CA ILE A 114 -24.71 -58.02 -56.17
C ILE A 114 -24.55 -57.32 -57.51
N THR A 115 -23.86 -57.95 -58.46
CA THR A 115 -23.83 -57.48 -59.86
C THR A 115 -23.97 -58.65 -60.83
N THR A 116 -24.41 -58.37 -62.07
CA THR A 116 -24.57 -59.36 -63.13
C THR A 116 -23.59 -59.12 -64.27
N GLY A 117 -22.98 -60.20 -64.77
CA GLY A 117 -22.00 -60.17 -65.85
C GLY A 117 -22.43 -61.03 -67.04
N TYR A 118 -22.11 -60.55 -68.25
CA TYR A 118 -22.40 -61.22 -69.51
C TYR A 118 -21.10 -61.67 -70.17
N THR A 119 -21.11 -62.88 -70.73
CA THR A 119 -19.97 -63.38 -71.51
C THR A 119 -19.81 -62.58 -72.79
N SER A 120 -18.59 -62.12 -73.05
CA SER A 120 -18.23 -61.44 -74.30
C SER A 120 -18.14 -62.39 -75.51
N SER A 121 -18.15 -63.70 -75.30
CA SER A 121 -18.26 -64.75 -76.33
C SER A 121 -19.12 -65.89 -75.78
N PRO A 122 -20.45 -65.75 -75.82
CA PRO A 122 -21.34 -66.67 -75.12
C PRO A 122 -21.26 -68.10 -75.67
N PRO A 123 -21.51 -69.13 -74.83
CA PRO A 123 -21.71 -70.49 -75.30
C PRO A 123 -22.80 -70.54 -76.38
N ALA A 124 -22.68 -71.45 -77.34
CA ALA A 124 -23.65 -71.56 -78.44
C ALA A 124 -25.08 -71.73 -77.90
N GLY A 125 -25.97 -70.78 -78.24
CA GLY A 125 -27.38 -70.79 -77.83
C GLY A 125 -27.92 -69.51 -77.18
N CYS A 126 -27.11 -68.47 -76.93
CA CYS A 126 -27.57 -67.21 -76.34
C CYS A 126 -27.75 -66.08 -77.42
N THR A 127 -28.92 -65.44 -77.54
CA THR A 127 -29.20 -64.33 -78.50
C THR A 127 -29.70 -63.05 -77.81
N SER A 128 -29.25 -61.85 -78.23
CA SER A 128 -29.62 -60.53 -77.65
C SER A 128 -30.27 -59.56 -78.66
N SER A 129 -31.34 -58.85 -78.28
CA SER A 129 -32.05 -57.83 -79.10
C SER A 129 -31.82 -56.40 -78.57
N SER A 130 -31.77 -55.37 -79.44
CA SER A 130 -31.52 -53.96 -79.09
C SER A 130 -32.78 -53.15 -78.74
N VAL A 131 -32.71 -52.25 -77.75
CA VAL A 131 -33.83 -51.44 -77.20
C VAL A 131 -33.61 -49.93 -77.42
N THR A 132 -34.66 -49.12 -77.72
CA THR A 132 -34.60 -47.66 -77.98
C THR A 132 -35.27 -46.79 -76.90
N LEU A 133 -34.89 -45.51 -76.75
CA LEU A 133 -35.38 -44.58 -75.71
C LEU A 133 -36.68 -43.86 -76.11
N ASN A 134 -37.75 -44.01 -75.32
CA ASN A 134 -39.06 -43.39 -75.57
C ASN A 134 -39.25 -42.01 -74.89
N GLY A 135 -38.77 -41.82 -73.66
CA GLY A 135 -38.95 -40.57 -72.92
C GLY A 135 -38.22 -40.50 -71.58
N ILE A 136 -38.36 -39.37 -70.88
CA ILE A 136 -37.77 -39.13 -69.55
C ILE A 136 -38.87 -38.55 -68.63
N SER A 137 -38.78 -38.80 -67.32
CA SER A 137 -39.59 -38.14 -66.29
C SER A 137 -38.72 -37.69 -65.12
N ILE A 138 -39.12 -36.62 -64.42
CA ILE A 138 -38.49 -36.14 -63.18
C ILE A 138 -39.39 -36.47 -61.99
N SER A 139 -38.81 -36.92 -60.87
CA SER A 139 -39.48 -37.09 -59.59
C SER A 139 -38.67 -36.49 -58.45
N GLY A 140 -39.34 -35.80 -57.53
CA GLY A 140 -38.78 -35.23 -56.31
C GLY A 140 -39.83 -34.39 -55.57
N PRO A 141 -39.45 -33.68 -54.49
CA PRO A 141 -40.39 -32.87 -53.70
C PRO A 141 -41.00 -31.73 -54.52
N SER A 142 -42.29 -31.45 -54.34
CA SER A 142 -42.97 -30.31 -54.99
C SER A 142 -42.68 -28.97 -54.31
N SER A 143 -42.04 -28.97 -53.13
CA SER A 143 -41.63 -27.75 -52.41
C SER A 143 -40.36 -27.97 -51.60
N VAL A 144 -39.52 -26.93 -51.49
CA VAL A 144 -38.27 -26.90 -50.72
C VAL A 144 -38.24 -25.58 -49.92
N ASN A 145 -37.82 -25.58 -48.66
CA ASN A 145 -37.73 -24.31 -47.91
C ASN A 145 -36.58 -23.44 -48.44
N GLU A 146 -36.60 -22.14 -48.19
CA GLU A 146 -35.48 -21.25 -48.49
C GLU A 146 -34.20 -21.67 -47.76
N SER A 147 -33.03 -21.35 -48.33
CA SER A 147 -31.71 -21.69 -47.76
C SER A 147 -31.53 -23.19 -47.44
N SER A 148 -32.15 -24.07 -48.22
CA SER A 148 -32.18 -25.52 -48.02
C SER A 148 -31.85 -26.26 -49.32
N SER A 149 -32.02 -27.59 -49.34
CA SER A 149 -31.77 -28.39 -50.55
C SER A 149 -32.64 -29.64 -50.62
N ALA A 150 -32.81 -30.19 -51.83
CA ALA A 150 -33.52 -31.43 -52.09
C ALA A 150 -32.99 -32.15 -53.35
N ASP A 151 -33.20 -33.46 -53.40
CA ASP A 151 -32.79 -34.32 -54.51
C ASP A 151 -33.92 -34.62 -55.50
N TYR A 152 -33.57 -34.60 -56.79
CA TYR A 152 -34.46 -34.93 -57.89
C TYR A 152 -33.86 -36.05 -58.75
N THR A 153 -34.72 -37.01 -59.11
CA THR A 153 -34.33 -38.17 -59.91
C THR A 153 -34.91 -38.06 -61.32
N ALA A 154 -34.07 -38.27 -62.35
CA ALA A 154 -34.50 -38.40 -63.73
C ALA A 154 -34.50 -39.87 -64.17
N THR A 155 -35.61 -40.33 -64.74
CA THR A 155 -35.81 -41.72 -65.17
C THR A 155 -36.13 -41.78 -66.66
N ALA A 156 -35.28 -42.48 -67.41
CA ALA A 156 -35.46 -42.78 -68.82
C ALA A 156 -36.39 -43.99 -68.99
N LYS A 157 -37.28 -43.95 -69.98
CA LYS A 157 -38.22 -45.02 -70.33
C LYS A 157 -37.95 -45.51 -71.75
N TYR A 158 -37.89 -46.82 -71.96
CA TYR A 158 -37.45 -47.45 -73.20
C TYR A 158 -38.58 -48.21 -73.92
N SER A 159 -38.33 -48.61 -75.17
CA SER A 159 -39.29 -49.23 -76.09
C SER A 159 -39.72 -50.64 -75.70
N ASP A 160 -38.91 -51.35 -74.91
CA ASP A 160 -39.23 -52.66 -74.34
C ASP A 160 -40.06 -52.57 -73.04
N GLY A 161 -40.45 -51.35 -72.64
CA GLY A 161 -41.17 -51.08 -71.40
C GLY A 161 -40.27 -50.94 -70.18
N SER A 162 -38.95 -51.16 -70.30
CA SER A 162 -38.01 -50.97 -69.20
C SER A 162 -37.80 -49.48 -68.90
N SER A 163 -37.30 -49.20 -67.69
CA SER A 163 -36.89 -47.85 -67.29
C SER A 163 -35.56 -47.89 -66.55
N LYS A 164 -34.78 -46.81 -66.68
CA LYS A 164 -33.45 -46.67 -66.05
C LYS A 164 -33.33 -45.30 -65.42
N ILE A 165 -32.79 -45.25 -64.20
CA ILE A 165 -32.40 -43.99 -63.57
C ILE A 165 -31.19 -43.44 -64.33
N VAL A 166 -31.33 -42.20 -64.82
CA VAL A 166 -30.35 -41.49 -65.64
C VAL A 166 -30.00 -40.12 -65.05
N THR A 167 -30.27 -39.91 -63.76
CA THR A 167 -30.06 -38.62 -63.05
C THR A 167 -28.68 -38.00 -63.30
N GLY A 168 -27.60 -38.78 -63.29
CA GLY A 168 -26.25 -38.28 -63.56
C GLY A 168 -25.85 -38.21 -65.03
N SER A 169 -26.75 -38.62 -65.94
CA SER A 169 -26.50 -38.67 -67.39
C SER A 169 -27.37 -37.69 -68.16
N VAL A 170 -28.38 -37.08 -67.53
CA VAL A 170 -29.17 -36.00 -68.12
C VAL A 170 -28.48 -34.65 -67.93
N THR A 171 -28.76 -33.70 -68.82
CA THR A 171 -28.42 -32.30 -68.58
C THR A 171 -29.57 -31.64 -67.81
N TRP A 172 -29.28 -31.23 -66.57
CA TRP A 172 -30.21 -30.49 -65.70
C TRP A 172 -30.14 -28.98 -65.97
N SER A 173 -31.26 -28.29 -65.78
CA SER A 173 -31.35 -26.83 -65.84
C SER A 173 -32.54 -26.29 -65.03
N GLU A 174 -32.40 -25.09 -64.49
CA GLU A 174 -33.44 -24.34 -63.79
C GLU A 174 -33.67 -22.95 -64.41
N ASN A 175 -34.83 -22.33 -64.12
CA ASN A 175 -35.21 -21.02 -64.68
C ASN A 175 -35.28 -19.89 -63.62
N SER A 176 -34.49 -19.96 -62.54
CA SER A 176 -34.58 -19.01 -61.44
C SER A 176 -33.23 -18.63 -60.86
N SER A 177 -33.13 -17.43 -60.27
CA SER A 177 -32.01 -17.01 -59.43
C SER A 177 -32.13 -17.45 -57.97
N TYR A 178 -33.28 -18.00 -57.56
CA TYR A 178 -33.52 -18.40 -56.17
C TYR A 178 -33.14 -19.85 -55.89
N ALA A 179 -32.79 -20.63 -56.90
CA ALA A 179 -32.29 -21.98 -56.72
C ALA A 179 -31.29 -22.34 -57.82
N SER A 180 -30.47 -23.34 -57.55
CA SER A 180 -29.55 -23.93 -58.53
C SER A 180 -29.62 -25.45 -58.47
N ILE A 181 -29.69 -26.14 -59.62
CA ILE A 181 -29.66 -27.60 -59.68
C ILE A 181 -28.39 -28.07 -60.40
N ASN A 182 -27.67 -29.01 -59.78
CA ASN A 182 -26.43 -29.52 -60.33
C ASN A 182 -26.63 -30.80 -61.17
N SER A 183 -25.55 -31.32 -61.74
CA SER A 183 -25.57 -32.52 -62.59
C SER A 183 -25.98 -33.82 -61.88
N SER A 184 -26.05 -33.84 -60.54
CA SER A 184 -26.54 -34.99 -59.78
C SER A 184 -28.02 -34.88 -59.43
N GLY A 185 -28.72 -33.83 -59.87
CA GLY A 185 -30.12 -33.59 -59.52
C GLY A 185 -30.32 -32.98 -58.12
N HIS A 186 -29.25 -32.49 -57.47
CA HIS A 186 -29.35 -31.79 -56.19
C HIS A 186 -29.72 -30.32 -56.45
N LEU A 187 -30.90 -29.90 -55.98
CA LEU A 187 -31.37 -28.52 -55.99
C LEU A 187 -31.03 -27.85 -54.65
N VAL A 188 -30.39 -26.67 -54.69
CA VAL A 188 -30.14 -25.82 -53.51
C VAL A 188 -30.91 -24.51 -53.67
N THR A 189 -31.61 -24.06 -52.64
CA THR A 189 -32.41 -22.84 -52.63
C THR A 189 -31.71 -21.70 -51.86
N SER A 190 -31.96 -20.46 -52.27
CA SER A 190 -31.52 -19.23 -51.61
C SER A 190 -32.64 -18.65 -50.74
N ALA A 191 -32.30 -17.66 -49.90
CA ALA A 191 -33.28 -16.90 -49.14
C ALA A 191 -34.28 -16.17 -50.06
N VAL A 192 -35.57 -16.17 -49.71
CA VAL A 192 -36.65 -15.53 -50.46
C VAL A 192 -37.58 -14.77 -49.53
N THR A 193 -38.02 -13.57 -49.93
CA THR A 193 -38.89 -12.73 -49.10
C THR A 193 -40.37 -13.11 -49.18
N SER A 194 -40.73 -14.08 -50.03
CA SER A 194 -42.06 -14.68 -50.18
C SER A 194 -41.92 -16.03 -50.91
N ASN A 195 -42.97 -16.87 -50.93
CA ASN A 195 -42.89 -18.14 -51.65
C ASN A 195 -42.68 -17.92 -53.16
N GLN A 196 -41.63 -18.51 -53.72
CA GLN A 196 -41.28 -18.40 -55.14
C GLN A 196 -41.48 -19.74 -55.86
N THR A 197 -41.90 -19.75 -57.12
CA THR A 197 -42.01 -21.00 -57.91
C THR A 197 -40.87 -21.09 -58.93
N VAL A 198 -40.16 -22.21 -58.95
CA VAL A 198 -39.03 -22.49 -59.85
C VAL A 198 -39.35 -23.72 -60.71
N ARG A 199 -38.96 -23.71 -61.99
CA ARG A 199 -39.05 -24.86 -62.89
C ARG A 199 -37.67 -25.49 -63.07
N ILE A 200 -37.56 -26.78 -62.77
CA ILE A 200 -36.39 -27.60 -63.11
C ILE A 200 -36.70 -28.45 -64.33
N SER A 201 -35.69 -28.71 -65.17
CA SER A 201 -35.79 -29.49 -66.40
C SER A 201 -34.60 -30.44 -66.54
N ALA A 202 -34.81 -31.59 -67.18
CA ALA A 202 -33.81 -32.61 -67.47
C ALA A 202 -33.91 -33.03 -68.93
N SER A 203 -32.76 -33.21 -69.59
CA SER A 203 -32.69 -33.60 -71.00
C SER A 203 -31.70 -34.73 -71.28
N LEU A 204 -32.06 -35.67 -72.15
CA LEU A 204 -31.20 -36.77 -72.62
C LEU A 204 -31.57 -37.16 -74.04
N SER A 205 -30.59 -37.13 -74.95
CA SER A 205 -30.72 -37.60 -76.34
C SER A 205 -31.97 -37.04 -77.06
N GLY A 206 -32.25 -35.75 -76.89
CA GLY A 206 -33.39 -35.05 -77.52
C GLY A 206 -34.75 -35.22 -76.86
N LYS A 207 -34.84 -35.94 -75.72
CA LYS A 207 -36.05 -36.02 -74.88
C LYS A 207 -35.90 -35.10 -73.66
N TYR A 208 -37.01 -34.50 -73.22
CA TYR A 208 -37.04 -33.52 -72.13
C TYR A 208 -38.17 -33.82 -71.14
N ALA A 209 -37.95 -33.50 -69.86
CA ALA A 209 -38.96 -33.47 -68.81
C ALA A 209 -38.79 -32.22 -67.95
N SER A 210 -39.87 -31.69 -67.38
CA SER A 210 -39.84 -30.53 -66.48
C SER A 210 -40.80 -30.68 -65.30
N MET A 211 -40.43 -30.11 -64.15
CA MET A 211 -41.22 -30.08 -62.90
C MET A 211 -41.16 -28.68 -62.27
N TYR A 212 -42.25 -28.23 -61.65
CA TYR A 212 -42.30 -27.00 -60.86
C TYR A 212 -42.12 -27.32 -59.36
N VAL A 213 -41.33 -26.49 -58.68
CA VAL A 213 -40.96 -26.60 -57.27
C VAL A 213 -41.20 -25.25 -56.58
N THR A 214 -41.92 -25.24 -55.47
CA THR A 214 -42.13 -24.03 -54.66
C THR A 214 -41.02 -23.87 -53.61
N ILE A 215 -40.33 -22.73 -53.62
CA ILE A 215 -39.42 -22.30 -52.55
C ILE A 215 -40.24 -21.60 -51.46
N SER A 216 -40.28 -22.14 -50.25
CA SER A 216 -41.07 -21.59 -49.14
C SER A 216 -40.25 -20.61 -48.27
N ASN A 217 -40.75 -19.38 -48.08
CA ASN A 217 -40.20 -18.40 -47.11
C ASN A 217 -40.61 -18.80 -45.68
N VAL A 218 -39.66 -18.82 -44.73
CA VAL A 218 -39.88 -19.19 -43.33
C VAL A 218 -39.51 -18.03 -42.39
N THR A 219 -40.50 -17.24 -41.96
CA THR A 219 -40.29 -16.17 -40.96
C THR A 219 -40.36 -16.71 -39.52
N THR A 220 -39.30 -16.55 -38.73
CA THR A 220 -39.29 -16.87 -37.28
C THR A 220 -39.36 -15.62 -36.40
N SER A 221 -40.30 -15.56 -35.45
CA SER A 221 -40.40 -14.49 -34.44
C SER A 221 -39.38 -14.71 -33.29
N THR A 222 -38.80 -13.62 -32.77
CA THR A 222 -37.88 -13.64 -31.60
C THR A 222 -38.39 -12.74 -30.47
N TYR A 223 -38.15 -13.15 -29.22
CA TYR A 223 -38.46 -12.39 -28.00
C TYR A 223 -37.18 -12.06 -27.21
N THR A 224 -37.24 -11.05 -26.34
CA THR A 224 -36.10 -10.55 -25.57
C THR A 224 -36.27 -10.81 -24.07
N ILE A 225 -35.22 -11.32 -23.42
CA ILE A 225 -35.11 -11.45 -21.97
C ILE A 225 -34.09 -10.44 -21.46
N SER A 226 -34.50 -9.51 -20.59
CA SER A 226 -33.59 -8.54 -19.96
C SER A 226 -33.06 -9.07 -18.63
N ALA A 227 -31.77 -9.39 -18.58
CA ALA A 227 -31.10 -9.98 -17.42
C ALA A 227 -30.16 -8.99 -16.71
N SER A 228 -30.35 -8.82 -15.40
CA SER A 228 -29.56 -7.90 -14.58
C SER A 228 -29.14 -8.52 -13.24
N ALA A 229 -28.03 -8.04 -12.69
CA ALA A 229 -27.55 -8.45 -11.37
C ALA A 229 -27.20 -7.19 -10.57
N GLY A 230 -27.64 -7.15 -9.31
CA GLY A 230 -27.23 -6.13 -8.34
C GLY A 230 -25.75 -6.28 -7.94
N ALA A 231 -25.27 -5.36 -7.10
CA ALA A 231 -23.91 -5.41 -6.58
C ALA A 231 -23.62 -6.74 -5.85
N ASN A 232 -22.36 -7.18 -5.89
CA ASN A 232 -21.84 -8.38 -5.20
C ASN A 232 -22.29 -9.74 -5.77
N GLY A 233 -22.61 -9.78 -7.05
CA GLY A 233 -22.74 -11.01 -7.81
C GLY A 233 -22.93 -10.74 -9.30
N SER A 234 -23.25 -11.78 -10.05
CA SER A 234 -23.40 -11.75 -11.51
C SER A 234 -24.52 -12.67 -11.98
N ILE A 235 -25.02 -12.41 -13.20
CA ILE A 235 -25.94 -13.28 -13.93
C ILE A 235 -25.41 -13.48 -15.36
N SER A 236 -25.48 -14.71 -15.88
CA SER A 236 -24.99 -15.04 -17.23
C SER A 236 -25.99 -15.92 -17.98
N PRO A 237 -26.38 -15.57 -19.23
CA PRO A 237 -26.02 -14.33 -19.94
C PRO A 237 -26.64 -13.07 -19.29
N SER A 238 -26.01 -11.90 -19.44
CA SER A 238 -26.50 -10.61 -18.92
C SER A 238 -26.95 -9.66 -20.03
N GLY A 239 -27.71 -8.62 -19.68
CA GLY A 239 -28.24 -7.64 -20.63
C GLY A 239 -29.44 -8.18 -21.42
N SER A 240 -29.63 -7.65 -22.63
CA SER A 240 -30.73 -8.06 -23.52
C SER A 240 -30.37 -9.34 -24.28
N VAL A 241 -31.07 -10.43 -23.98
CA VAL A 241 -30.84 -11.76 -24.58
C VAL A 241 -31.99 -12.10 -25.53
N SER A 242 -31.70 -12.24 -26.83
CA SER A 242 -32.69 -12.64 -27.85
C SER A 242 -32.89 -14.16 -27.88
N VAL A 243 -34.15 -14.60 -27.92
CA VAL A 243 -34.58 -16.00 -27.89
C VAL A 243 -35.65 -16.23 -28.95
N ALA A 244 -35.49 -17.25 -29.80
CA ALA A 244 -36.47 -17.59 -30.81
C ALA A 244 -37.77 -18.12 -30.17
N GLN A 245 -38.93 -17.77 -30.75
CA GLN A 245 -40.23 -18.18 -30.26
C GLN A 245 -40.29 -19.71 -30.05
N GLY A 246 -40.74 -20.12 -28.87
CA GLY A 246 -40.92 -21.51 -28.50
C GLY A 246 -39.66 -22.24 -28.01
N THR A 247 -38.51 -21.56 -27.97
CA THR A 247 -37.26 -22.13 -27.43
C THR A 247 -37.04 -21.76 -25.97
N SER A 248 -36.15 -22.49 -25.28
CA SER A 248 -35.83 -22.27 -23.86
C SER A 248 -34.48 -21.56 -23.69
N ARG A 249 -34.31 -20.82 -22.59
CA ARG A 249 -33.06 -20.14 -22.23
C ARG A 249 -32.77 -20.25 -20.73
N ALA A 250 -31.60 -20.77 -20.39
CA ALA A 250 -31.09 -20.84 -19.03
C ALA A 250 -30.21 -19.64 -18.66
N PHE A 251 -30.25 -19.26 -17.39
CA PHE A 251 -29.44 -18.25 -16.75
C PHE A 251 -28.77 -18.84 -15.50
N THR A 252 -27.48 -18.53 -15.32
CA THR A 252 -26.71 -18.86 -14.13
C THR A 252 -26.50 -17.60 -13.30
N ILE A 253 -26.79 -17.68 -12.00
CA ILE A 253 -26.60 -16.60 -11.03
C ILE A 253 -25.46 -16.99 -10.09
N THR A 254 -24.45 -16.14 -9.98
CA THR A 254 -23.26 -16.41 -9.17
C THR A 254 -23.03 -15.25 -8.21
N ALA A 255 -23.16 -15.50 -6.91
CA ALA A 255 -22.80 -14.52 -5.88
C ALA A 255 -21.27 -14.38 -5.80
N ASN A 256 -20.80 -13.16 -5.53
CA ASN A 256 -19.38 -12.94 -5.25
C ASN A 256 -19.01 -13.59 -3.90
N THR A 257 -17.73 -13.91 -3.76
CA THR A 257 -17.08 -14.38 -2.53
C THR A 257 -17.51 -13.55 -1.31
N GLY A 258 -18.03 -14.19 -0.26
CA GLY A 258 -18.55 -13.53 0.95
C GLY A 258 -20.04 -13.14 0.92
N TYR A 259 -20.73 -13.37 -0.19
CA TYR A 259 -22.14 -13.07 -0.39
C TYR A 259 -22.93 -14.32 -0.79
N LYS A 260 -24.25 -14.24 -0.63
CA LYS A 260 -25.21 -15.24 -1.13
C LYS A 260 -26.31 -14.56 -1.92
N VAL A 261 -26.95 -15.31 -2.82
CA VAL A 261 -28.15 -14.83 -3.52
C VAL A 261 -29.21 -14.52 -2.47
N GLN A 262 -29.69 -13.29 -2.45
CA GLN A 262 -30.78 -12.86 -1.58
C GLN A 262 -32.12 -13.21 -2.23
N SER A 263 -32.28 -12.87 -3.51
CA SER A 263 -33.49 -13.14 -4.29
C SER A 263 -33.18 -13.07 -5.78
N VAL A 264 -33.87 -13.87 -6.58
CA VAL A 264 -33.98 -13.68 -8.03
C VAL A 264 -35.43 -13.32 -8.33
N LEU A 265 -35.65 -12.22 -9.04
CA LEU A 265 -36.95 -11.79 -9.53
C LEU A 265 -37.06 -12.17 -11.01
N VAL A 266 -38.15 -12.84 -11.39
CA VAL A 266 -38.53 -13.12 -12.77
C VAL A 266 -39.85 -12.41 -13.03
N ASP A 267 -39.88 -11.53 -14.02
CA ASP A 267 -41.04 -10.68 -14.34
C ASP A 267 -41.62 -9.96 -13.11
N GLY A 268 -40.71 -9.42 -12.29
CA GLY A 268 -41.05 -8.73 -11.04
C GLY A 268 -41.42 -9.63 -9.86
N THR A 269 -41.53 -10.95 -10.06
CA THR A 269 -41.93 -11.91 -9.00
C THR A 269 -40.72 -12.69 -8.49
N SER A 270 -40.57 -12.79 -7.17
CA SER A 270 -39.45 -13.54 -6.58
C SER A 270 -39.62 -15.05 -6.78
N VAL A 271 -38.58 -15.68 -7.32
CA VAL A 271 -38.43 -17.14 -7.40
C VAL A 271 -37.48 -17.67 -6.32
N GLY A 272 -37.17 -16.84 -5.31
CA GLY A 272 -36.28 -17.16 -4.21
C GLY A 272 -34.79 -17.06 -4.53
N ALA A 273 -33.95 -17.51 -3.60
CA ALA A 273 -32.48 -17.46 -3.69
C ALA A 273 -31.92 -18.62 -4.53
N VAL A 274 -32.26 -18.66 -5.81
CA VAL A 274 -31.79 -19.69 -6.75
C VAL A 274 -30.48 -19.29 -7.45
N THR A 275 -29.62 -20.26 -7.76
CA THR A 275 -28.36 -20.06 -8.50
C THR A 275 -28.50 -20.31 -10.00
N SER A 276 -29.68 -20.73 -10.46
CA SER A 276 -30.01 -20.88 -11.88
C SER A 276 -31.49 -20.72 -12.11
N TYR A 277 -31.88 -20.20 -13.27
CA TYR A 277 -33.26 -20.11 -13.71
C TYR A 277 -33.38 -20.37 -15.21
N THR A 278 -34.37 -21.14 -15.65
CA THR A 278 -34.60 -21.43 -17.08
C THR A 278 -35.98 -20.97 -17.51
N PHE A 279 -36.02 -20.04 -18.45
CA PHE A 279 -37.24 -19.74 -19.20
C PHE A 279 -37.47 -20.86 -20.21
N SER A 280 -38.62 -21.50 -20.16
CA SER A 280 -38.98 -22.57 -21.10
C SER A 280 -40.04 -22.09 -22.08
N ASN A 281 -39.93 -22.49 -23.36
CA ASN A 281 -40.93 -22.18 -24.39
C ASN A 281 -41.27 -20.66 -24.43
N VAL A 282 -40.28 -19.82 -24.74
CA VAL A 282 -40.44 -18.37 -24.67
C VAL A 282 -41.39 -17.86 -25.77
N THR A 283 -42.52 -17.29 -25.37
CA THR A 283 -43.54 -16.72 -26.26
C THR A 283 -43.82 -15.23 -26.01
N ALA A 284 -43.05 -14.58 -25.15
CA ALA A 284 -43.14 -13.16 -24.83
C ALA A 284 -41.78 -12.63 -24.36
N ASN A 285 -41.65 -11.31 -24.23
CA ASN A 285 -40.47 -10.71 -23.60
C ASN A 285 -40.52 -10.93 -22.08
N HIS A 286 -39.36 -11.12 -21.46
CA HIS A 286 -39.23 -11.37 -20.02
C HIS A 286 -38.14 -10.51 -19.37
N THR A 287 -38.13 -10.49 -18.03
CA THR A 287 -37.08 -9.87 -17.21
C THR A 287 -36.61 -10.84 -16.13
N ILE A 288 -35.32 -10.81 -15.82
CA ILE A 288 -34.73 -11.52 -14.68
C ILE A 288 -33.71 -10.63 -13.97
N SER A 289 -33.85 -10.47 -12.66
CA SER A 289 -32.92 -9.67 -11.85
C SER A 289 -32.51 -10.40 -10.58
N ALA A 290 -31.20 -10.43 -10.29
CA ALA A 290 -30.67 -11.07 -9.07
C ALA A 290 -30.17 -10.01 -8.07
N THR A 291 -30.48 -10.21 -6.78
CA THR A 291 -29.92 -9.43 -5.67
C THR A 291 -29.12 -10.32 -4.73
N PHE A 292 -28.12 -9.73 -4.07
CA PHE A 292 -27.17 -10.45 -3.22
C PHE A 292 -27.10 -9.80 -1.84
N THR A 293 -26.90 -10.61 -0.81
CA THR A 293 -26.71 -10.15 0.57
C THR A 293 -25.47 -10.79 1.17
N ALA A 294 -24.83 -10.11 2.13
CA ALA A 294 -23.64 -10.61 2.78
C ALA A 294 -23.95 -11.88 3.59
N ASN A 295 -22.99 -12.79 3.68
CA ASN A 295 -23.09 -13.89 4.64
C ASN A 295 -22.99 -13.33 6.06
N THR A 296 -23.92 -13.72 6.93
CA THR A 296 -23.98 -13.24 8.33
C THR A 296 -23.19 -14.11 9.29
N THR A 297 -22.74 -15.28 8.83
CA THR A 297 -21.86 -16.16 9.60
C THR A 297 -20.42 -15.70 9.41
N ASN A 298 -19.73 -15.43 10.52
CA ASN A 298 -18.30 -15.10 10.54
C ASN A 298 -17.51 -16.24 11.17
N PHE A 299 -16.31 -16.47 10.66
CA PHE A 299 -15.32 -17.36 11.25
C PHE A 299 -14.14 -16.55 11.77
N THR A 300 -13.50 -17.07 12.81
CA THR A 300 -12.36 -16.45 13.46
C THR A 300 -11.07 -17.11 12.99
N ILE A 301 -10.11 -16.29 12.56
CA ILE A 301 -8.71 -16.72 12.36
C ILE A 301 -7.90 -16.18 13.53
N SER A 302 -7.33 -17.05 14.36
CA SER A 302 -6.46 -16.65 15.46
C SER A 302 -5.02 -16.54 14.94
N ALA A 303 -4.52 -15.31 14.83
CA ALA A 303 -3.20 -14.99 14.33
C ALA A 303 -2.23 -14.62 15.46
N SER A 304 -1.11 -15.31 15.55
CA SER A 304 -0.07 -15.03 16.55
C SER A 304 1.32 -14.97 15.93
N ALA A 305 2.22 -14.22 16.57
CA ALA A 305 3.61 -14.14 16.21
C ALA A 305 4.44 -14.41 17.47
N GLY A 306 5.44 -15.29 17.34
CA GLY A 306 6.47 -15.47 18.35
C GLY A 306 7.36 -14.25 18.46
N ALA A 307 8.27 -14.26 19.44
CA ALA A 307 9.26 -13.20 19.60
C ALA A 307 10.05 -12.94 18.30
N ASN A 308 10.47 -11.69 18.11
CA ASN A 308 11.33 -11.25 17.01
C ASN A 308 10.68 -11.19 15.62
N GLY A 309 9.38 -10.99 15.58
CA GLY A 309 8.67 -10.58 14.39
C GLY A 309 7.20 -10.30 14.69
N ALA A 310 6.44 -10.05 13.64
CA ALA A 310 5.03 -9.69 13.71
C ALA A 310 4.24 -10.42 12.61
N ILE A 311 2.95 -10.58 12.86
CA ILE A 311 1.95 -11.00 11.87
C ILE A 311 0.85 -9.94 11.82
N SER A 312 0.39 -9.57 10.62
CA SER A 312 -0.63 -8.55 10.43
C SER A 312 -1.70 -9.00 9.43
N PRO A 313 -2.99 -8.98 9.79
CA PRO A 313 -3.54 -8.65 11.12
C PRO A 313 -3.16 -9.70 12.19
N SER A 314 -3.02 -9.30 13.46
CA SER A 314 -2.77 -10.20 14.60
C SER A 314 -4.04 -10.40 15.46
N GLY A 315 -3.99 -11.36 16.37
CA GLY A 315 -5.09 -11.66 17.28
C GLY A 315 -6.25 -12.39 16.61
N SER A 316 -7.45 -12.24 17.15
CA SER A 316 -8.67 -12.84 16.60
C SER A 316 -9.20 -12.01 15.44
N VAL A 317 -9.06 -12.52 14.21
CA VAL A 317 -9.48 -11.86 12.98
C VAL A 317 -10.81 -12.45 12.51
N SER A 318 -11.88 -11.64 12.54
CA SER A 318 -13.20 -12.04 12.05
C SER A 318 -13.26 -11.95 10.51
N VAL A 319 -13.69 -13.04 9.87
CA VAL A 319 -13.79 -13.17 8.41
C VAL A 319 -15.17 -13.74 8.07
N ALA A 320 -15.92 -13.05 7.20
CA ALA A 320 -17.22 -13.53 6.75
C ALA A 320 -17.10 -14.88 6.02
N GLN A 321 -18.11 -15.74 6.18
CA GLN A 321 -18.15 -17.05 5.52
C GLN A 321 -17.95 -16.92 4.01
N GLY A 322 -16.99 -17.68 3.51
CA GLY A 322 -16.58 -17.70 2.12
C GLY A 322 -15.69 -16.53 1.70
N ALA A 323 -15.38 -15.56 2.56
CA ALA A 323 -14.43 -14.50 2.26
C ALA A 323 -12.98 -14.97 2.38
N SER A 324 -12.04 -14.22 1.79
CA SER A 324 -10.60 -14.47 1.90
C SER A 324 -9.94 -13.45 2.82
N ARG A 325 -8.85 -13.84 3.49
CA ARG A 325 -8.06 -12.98 4.36
C ARG A 325 -6.56 -13.22 4.16
N ALA A 326 -5.84 -12.17 3.80
CA ALA A 326 -4.39 -12.17 3.73
C ALA A 326 -3.76 -11.75 5.07
N PHE A 327 -2.63 -12.38 5.37
CA PHE A 327 -1.75 -12.09 6.50
C PHE A 327 -0.35 -11.79 5.96
N THR A 328 0.27 -10.75 6.49
CA THR A 328 1.67 -10.41 6.25
C THR A 328 2.48 -10.79 7.48
N ILE A 329 3.58 -11.51 7.29
CA ILE A 329 4.51 -11.92 8.32
C ILE A 329 5.81 -11.14 8.11
N THR A 330 6.18 -10.34 9.11
CA THR A 330 7.37 -9.48 9.06
C THR A 330 8.32 -9.91 10.17
N ALA A 331 9.51 -10.38 9.82
CA ALA A 331 10.55 -10.62 10.83
C ALA A 331 11.13 -9.27 11.31
N ASN A 332 11.49 -9.20 12.58
CA ASN A 332 12.22 -8.04 13.09
C ASN A 332 13.61 -7.98 12.45
N THR A 333 14.20 -6.78 12.44
CA THR A 333 15.57 -6.56 12.01
C THR A 333 16.56 -7.53 12.67
N GLY A 334 17.38 -8.22 11.87
CA GLY A 334 18.31 -9.25 12.36
C GLY A 334 17.70 -10.65 12.53
N TYR A 335 16.42 -10.84 12.16
CA TYR A 335 15.72 -12.12 12.20
C TYR A 335 15.13 -12.47 10.84
N LYS A 336 14.75 -13.74 10.67
CA LYS A 336 13.96 -14.25 9.55
C LYS A 336 12.81 -15.10 10.06
N VAL A 337 11.78 -15.24 9.24
CA VAL A 337 10.70 -16.19 9.51
C VAL A 337 11.30 -17.58 9.58
N GLN A 338 11.12 -18.26 10.71
CA GLN A 338 11.53 -19.65 10.87
C GLN A 338 10.46 -20.58 10.30
N SER A 339 9.20 -20.37 10.68
CA SER A 339 8.08 -21.13 10.18
C SER A 339 6.79 -20.33 10.37
N VAL A 340 5.85 -20.49 9.46
CA VAL A 340 4.45 -20.14 9.68
C VAL A 340 3.68 -21.45 9.80
N LEU A 341 2.92 -21.63 10.88
CA LEU A 341 1.98 -22.73 11.07
C LEU A 341 0.59 -22.23 10.73
N VAL A 342 -0.14 -22.98 9.90
CA VAL A 342 -1.56 -22.77 9.61
C VAL A 342 -2.30 -24.02 10.07
N ASP A 343 -3.25 -23.85 10.99
CA ASP A 343 -4.00 -24.95 11.62
C ASP A 343 -3.07 -26.05 12.19
N GLY A 344 -2.00 -25.61 12.84
CA GLY A 344 -0.97 -26.48 13.41
C GLY A 344 0.01 -27.09 12.39
N THR A 345 -0.19 -26.88 11.08
CA THR A 345 0.66 -27.43 10.02
C THR A 345 1.60 -26.38 9.45
N SER A 346 2.89 -26.67 9.35
CA SER A 346 3.85 -25.72 8.79
C SER A 346 3.63 -25.51 7.28
N VAL A 347 3.54 -24.24 6.88
CA VAL A 347 3.55 -23.79 5.48
C VAL A 347 4.92 -23.21 5.09
N GLY A 348 5.94 -23.42 5.92
CA GLY A 348 7.30 -22.95 5.71
C GLY A 348 7.53 -21.49 6.13
N ALA A 349 8.72 -20.99 5.83
CA ALA A 349 9.17 -19.63 6.14
C ALA A 349 8.63 -18.61 5.12
N VAL A 350 7.31 -18.42 5.09
CA VAL A 350 6.65 -17.46 4.20
C VAL A 350 6.49 -16.10 4.87
N THR A 351 6.59 -15.02 4.09
CA THR A 351 6.35 -13.64 4.55
C THR A 351 4.90 -13.19 4.34
N SER A 352 4.06 -14.04 3.74
CA SER A 352 2.64 -13.80 3.59
C SER A 352 1.88 -15.12 3.50
N TYR A 353 0.64 -15.12 3.99
CA TYR A 353 -0.28 -16.25 3.83
C TYR A 353 -1.71 -15.76 3.64
N THR A 354 -2.44 -16.34 2.68
CA THR A 354 -3.83 -15.98 2.41
C THR A 354 -4.75 -17.17 2.65
N PHE A 355 -5.66 -17.04 3.61
CA PHE A 355 -6.80 -17.93 3.70
C PHE A 355 -7.80 -17.54 2.62
N SER A 356 -8.13 -18.48 1.74
CA SER A 356 -9.13 -18.28 0.68
C SER A 356 -10.42 -19.03 1.04
N ASN A 357 -11.57 -18.40 0.80
CA ASN A 357 -12.88 -19.03 1.00
C ASN A 357 -13.05 -19.64 2.42
N VAL A 358 -12.94 -18.80 3.44
CA VAL A 358 -12.96 -19.22 4.85
C VAL A 358 -14.33 -19.79 5.22
N THR A 359 -14.39 -21.08 5.55
CA THR A 359 -15.63 -21.81 5.89
C THR A 359 -15.60 -22.44 7.29
N ALA A 360 -14.52 -22.23 8.05
CA ALA A 360 -14.35 -22.66 9.42
C ALA A 360 -13.40 -21.68 10.15
N ASN A 361 -13.31 -21.80 11.48
CA ASN A 361 -12.29 -21.09 12.25
C ASN A 361 -10.90 -21.65 11.90
N HIS A 362 -9.89 -20.78 11.89
CA HIS A 362 -8.51 -21.16 11.60
C HIS A 362 -7.53 -20.59 12.63
N THR A 363 -6.30 -21.07 12.60
CA THR A 363 -5.17 -20.50 13.34
C THR A 363 -4.01 -20.26 12.39
N ILE A 364 -3.25 -19.19 12.62
CA ILE A 364 -1.98 -18.92 11.95
C ILE A 364 -0.96 -18.43 12.98
N SER A 365 0.18 -19.09 13.10
CA SER A 365 1.24 -18.66 14.02
C SER A 365 2.58 -18.56 13.30
N ALA A 366 3.25 -17.43 13.42
CA ALA A 366 4.59 -17.23 12.87
C ALA A 366 5.64 -17.38 13.98
N THR A 367 6.72 -18.11 13.72
CA THR A 367 7.91 -18.14 14.56
C THR A 367 9.08 -17.56 13.80
N PHE A 368 10.02 -16.96 14.54
CA PHE A 368 11.18 -16.27 13.97
C PHE A 368 12.46 -16.84 14.58
N THR A 369 13.50 -16.85 13.77
CA THR A 369 14.85 -17.22 14.21
C THR A 369 15.82 -16.14 13.81
N ALA A 370 16.90 -16.00 14.58
CA ALA A 370 17.93 -15.03 14.27
C ALA A 370 18.51 -15.30 12.88
N ASN A 371 18.87 -14.24 12.16
CA ASN A 371 19.72 -14.38 11.00
C ASN A 371 21.07 -14.90 11.49
N THR A 372 21.40 -16.13 11.10
CA THR A 372 22.71 -16.74 11.35
C THR A 372 23.78 -16.17 10.44
N THR A 373 23.37 -15.46 9.38
CA THR A 373 24.27 -14.74 8.49
C THR A 373 24.63 -13.40 9.14
N ASN A 374 25.90 -13.28 9.52
CA ASN A 374 26.48 -12.02 9.95
C ASN A 374 27.36 -11.47 8.84
N PHE A 375 27.30 -10.16 8.65
CA PHE A 375 28.27 -9.42 7.86
C PHE A 375 29.28 -8.76 8.79
N THR A 376 30.48 -8.59 8.26
CA THR A 376 31.57 -7.96 8.97
C THR A 376 31.73 -6.52 8.48
N ILE A 377 31.77 -5.57 9.42
CA ILE A 377 32.22 -4.22 9.16
C ILE A 377 33.63 -4.09 9.73
N SER A 378 34.63 -3.92 8.86
CA SER A 378 36.01 -3.70 9.28
C SER A 378 36.23 -2.22 9.56
N ALA A 379 36.24 -1.87 10.85
CA ALA A 379 36.41 -0.50 11.33
C ALA A 379 37.86 -0.25 11.77
N SER A 380 38.48 0.78 11.20
CA SER A 380 39.85 1.17 11.53
C SER A 380 39.97 2.67 11.77
N ALA A 381 40.93 3.04 12.58
CA ALA A 381 41.28 4.44 12.85
C ALA A 381 42.80 4.56 12.68
N GLY A 382 43.23 5.60 11.96
CA GLY A 382 44.64 6.00 11.92
C GLY A 382 45.14 6.47 13.28
N ALA A 383 46.44 6.78 13.37
CA ALA A 383 47.03 7.35 14.58
C ALA A 383 46.28 8.63 15.00
N ASN A 384 46.26 8.88 16.32
CA ASN A 384 45.74 10.11 16.93
C ASN A 384 44.21 10.27 16.94
N GLY A 385 43.50 9.16 16.84
CA GLY A 385 42.07 9.10 17.16
C GLY A 385 41.62 7.65 17.29
N SER A 386 40.32 7.47 17.39
CA SER A 386 39.68 6.18 17.56
C SER A 386 38.37 6.11 16.80
N ILE A 387 37.94 4.89 16.51
CA ILE A 387 36.59 4.56 16.03
C ILE A 387 36.00 3.52 16.96
N SER A 388 34.73 3.66 17.34
CA SER A 388 34.04 2.74 18.23
C SER A 388 32.68 2.35 17.66
N PRO A 389 32.38 1.05 17.50
CA PRO A 389 33.29 -0.09 17.71
C PRO A 389 34.45 -0.13 16.69
N SER A 390 35.61 -0.70 17.05
CA SER A 390 36.78 -0.88 16.17
C SER A 390 37.01 -2.35 15.81
N GLY A 391 37.85 -2.60 14.80
CA GLY A 391 38.22 -3.92 14.35
C GLY A 391 37.14 -4.58 13.51
N SER A 392 37.06 -5.90 13.58
CA SER A 392 36.06 -6.71 12.87
C SER A 392 34.74 -6.72 13.65
N VAL A 393 33.78 -5.89 13.25
CA VAL A 393 32.48 -5.76 13.90
C VAL A 393 31.45 -6.65 13.19
N SER A 394 30.99 -7.69 13.89
CA SER A 394 29.95 -8.60 13.39
C SER A 394 28.56 -7.96 13.53
N VAL A 395 27.82 -7.88 12.42
CA VAL A 395 26.46 -7.31 12.36
C VAL A 395 25.54 -8.31 11.67
N ALA A 396 24.43 -8.67 12.31
CA ALA A 396 23.45 -9.58 11.72
C ALA A 396 22.88 -9.01 10.41
N GLN A 397 22.60 -9.86 9.43
CA GLN A 397 21.97 -9.45 8.18
C GLN A 397 20.69 -8.63 8.43
N GLY A 398 20.62 -7.47 7.78
CA GLY A 398 19.55 -6.49 7.87
C GLY A 398 19.64 -5.55 9.07
N ALA A 399 20.55 -5.78 10.03
CA ALA A 399 20.72 -4.89 11.17
C ALA A 399 21.49 -3.62 10.82
N SER A 400 21.29 -2.57 11.59
CA SER A 400 22.06 -1.32 11.50
C SER A 400 23.18 -1.29 12.53
N ARG A 401 24.26 -0.57 12.24
CA ARG A 401 25.38 -0.36 13.16
C ARG A 401 25.91 1.07 13.05
N ALA A 402 25.85 1.79 14.16
CA ALA A 402 26.49 3.09 14.30
C ALA A 402 27.96 2.96 14.73
N PHE A 403 28.79 3.88 14.24
CA PHE A 403 30.18 4.08 14.59
C PHE A 403 30.37 5.52 15.05
N THR A 404 31.09 5.69 16.16
CA THR A 404 31.53 6.98 16.67
C THR A 404 33.02 7.14 16.39
N ILE A 405 33.40 8.28 15.81
CA ILE A 405 34.78 8.61 15.47
C ILE A 405 35.22 9.77 16.36
N THR A 406 36.26 9.53 17.16
CA THR A 406 36.75 10.48 18.16
C THR A 406 38.21 10.78 17.89
N ALA A 407 38.53 12.03 17.53
CA ALA A 407 39.91 12.49 17.47
C ALA A 407 40.49 12.64 18.89
N ASN A 408 41.77 12.32 19.08
CA ASN A 408 42.46 12.61 20.33
C ASN A 408 42.66 14.13 20.48
N THR A 409 42.83 14.59 21.72
CA THR A 409 43.23 15.99 22.00
C THR A 409 44.47 16.36 21.18
N GLY A 410 44.43 17.53 20.53
CA GLY A 410 45.49 17.96 19.61
C GLY A 410 45.23 17.62 18.15
N TYR A 411 44.14 16.91 17.84
CA TYR A 411 43.82 16.42 16.50
C TYR A 411 42.36 16.65 16.14
N LYS A 412 42.07 16.59 14.84
CA LYS A 412 40.71 16.63 14.27
C LYS A 412 40.54 15.49 13.27
N VAL A 413 39.30 15.08 13.03
CA VAL A 413 39.00 14.15 11.94
C VAL A 413 39.39 14.82 10.63
N GLN A 414 40.32 14.20 9.90
CA GLN A 414 40.73 14.65 8.57
C GLN A 414 39.74 14.16 7.51
N GLY A 415 39.32 12.90 7.63
CA GLY A 415 38.34 12.30 6.73
C GLY A 415 38.01 10.87 7.13
N VAL A 416 36.83 10.43 6.73
CA VAL A 416 36.33 9.07 6.92
C VAL A 416 36.02 8.49 5.56
N LEU A 417 36.53 7.28 5.30
CA LEU A 417 36.19 6.49 4.13
C LEU A 417 35.22 5.38 4.55
N VAL A 418 34.12 5.24 3.83
CA VAL A 418 33.20 4.11 3.92
C VAL A 418 33.24 3.38 2.59
N ASP A 419 33.59 2.10 2.62
CA ASP A 419 33.78 1.28 1.41
C ASP A 419 34.70 1.94 0.38
N GLY A 420 35.78 2.56 0.86
CA GLY A 420 36.75 3.30 0.05
C GLY A 420 36.27 4.68 -0.43
N THR A 421 35.02 5.05 -0.20
CA THR A 421 34.44 6.34 -0.60
C THR A 421 34.47 7.34 0.55
N SER A 422 34.95 8.55 0.30
CA SER A 422 34.98 9.60 1.33
C SER A 422 33.57 10.07 1.68
N VAL A 423 33.25 10.05 2.98
CA VAL A 423 32.06 10.68 3.57
C VAL A 423 32.40 11.99 4.27
N GLY A 424 33.62 12.49 4.08
CA GLY A 424 34.13 13.73 4.70
C GLY A 424 34.59 13.53 6.15
N ALA A 425 34.87 14.66 6.81
CA ALA A 425 35.31 14.68 8.22
C ALA A 425 34.12 14.58 9.19
N VAL A 426 33.44 13.42 9.18
CA VAL A 426 32.32 13.13 10.07
C VAL A 426 32.80 12.53 11.39
N THR A 427 32.08 12.81 12.47
CA THR A 427 32.36 12.25 13.82
C THR A 427 31.48 11.04 14.15
N SER A 428 30.54 10.69 13.28
CA SER A 428 29.76 9.46 13.36
C SER A 428 29.34 8.97 11.98
N TYR A 429 29.07 7.68 11.88
CA TYR A 429 28.52 7.06 10.67
C TYR A 429 27.68 5.84 11.03
N THR A 430 26.48 5.73 10.48
CA THR A 430 25.60 4.57 10.69
C THR A 430 25.42 3.80 9.39
N PHE A 431 25.85 2.55 9.39
CA PHE A 431 25.43 1.59 8.38
C PHE A 431 24.01 1.15 8.71
N SER A 432 23.09 1.37 7.78
CA SER A 432 21.69 0.94 7.94
C SER A 432 21.41 -0.28 7.07
N ASN A 433 20.65 -1.24 7.60
CA ASN A 433 20.24 -2.43 6.86
C ASN A 433 21.43 -3.17 6.19
N VAL A 434 22.37 -3.63 7.02
CA VAL A 434 23.62 -4.25 6.55
C VAL A 434 23.33 -5.57 5.83
N THR A 435 23.60 -5.61 4.52
CA THR A 435 23.34 -6.78 3.65
C THR A 435 24.60 -7.30 2.95
N ALA A 436 25.75 -6.70 3.25
CA ALA A 436 27.07 -7.09 2.77
C ALA A 436 28.14 -6.72 3.81
N ASN A 437 29.36 -7.24 3.62
CA ASN A 437 30.51 -6.77 4.40
C ASN A 437 30.84 -5.32 4.01
N HIS A 438 31.29 -4.52 4.98
CA HIS A 438 31.67 -3.13 4.77
C HIS A 438 33.04 -2.82 5.38
N THR A 439 33.60 -1.68 4.98
CA THR A 439 34.78 -1.10 5.63
C THR A 439 34.49 0.34 6.03
N ILE A 440 35.04 0.76 7.17
CA ILE A 440 35.07 2.16 7.60
C ILE A 440 36.45 2.49 8.15
N SER A 441 37.08 3.54 7.64
CA SER A 441 38.40 3.98 8.10
C SER A 441 38.44 5.48 8.35
N ALA A 442 38.84 5.89 9.56
CA ALA A 442 39.01 7.29 9.92
C ALA A 442 40.49 7.72 9.90
N THR A 443 40.76 8.93 9.42
CA THR A 443 42.08 9.57 9.43
C THR A 443 42.02 10.87 10.22
N PHE A 444 43.16 11.26 10.81
CA PHE A 444 43.25 12.40 11.72
C PHE A 444 44.42 13.30 11.34
N ALA A 445 44.24 14.61 11.52
CA ALA A 445 45.26 15.62 11.31
C ALA A 445 45.40 16.48 12.55
N THR A 446 46.57 17.10 12.75
CA THR A 446 46.81 18.01 13.87
C THR A 446 45.80 19.17 13.86
N SER A 447 45.26 19.49 15.03
CA SER A 447 44.42 20.65 15.23
C SER A 447 45.27 21.81 15.74
N THR A 448 45.06 22.99 15.16
CA THR A 448 45.64 24.24 15.66
C THR A 448 44.76 24.79 16.77
N ALA A 449 45.37 25.27 17.86
CA ALA A 449 44.65 25.91 18.94
C ALA A 449 43.81 27.08 18.41
N LEU A 450 42.58 27.17 18.87
CA LEU A 450 41.66 28.20 18.44
C LEU A 450 41.98 29.52 19.13
N SER A 451 41.91 30.62 18.38
CA SER A 451 42.09 31.98 18.91
C SER A 451 40.77 32.75 18.90
N GLY A 452 40.63 33.72 19.80
CA GLY A 452 39.46 34.60 19.91
C GLY A 452 38.50 34.21 21.03
N THR A 453 37.39 34.95 21.12
CA THR A 453 36.37 34.75 22.16
C THR A 453 35.17 34.01 21.58
N TYR A 454 34.65 33.03 22.32
CA TYR A 454 33.53 32.20 21.88
C TYR A 454 32.37 32.29 22.88
N LYS A 455 31.15 32.24 22.37
CA LYS A 455 29.92 32.17 23.18
C LYS A 455 29.05 31.02 22.72
N THR A 456 28.67 30.16 23.65
CA THR A 456 27.65 29.11 23.44
C THR A 456 26.26 29.70 23.67
N PHE A 457 25.32 29.31 22.82
CA PHE A 457 23.89 29.54 22.92
C PHE A 457 23.21 28.19 22.90
N GLY A 458 22.24 27.94 23.79
CA GLY A 458 21.63 26.63 23.94
C GLY A 458 20.15 26.75 24.28
N PHE A 459 19.36 25.80 23.79
CA PHE A 459 17.91 25.84 23.90
C PHE A 459 17.30 24.43 23.79
N ASN A 460 16.19 24.22 24.48
CA ASN A 460 15.32 23.09 24.22
C ASN A 460 14.40 23.40 23.03
N ASN A 461 14.01 22.41 22.22
CA ASN A 461 13.24 22.66 20.99
C ASN A 461 11.73 22.91 21.19
N LEU A 462 11.19 22.72 22.40
CA LEU A 462 9.74 22.83 22.68
C LEU A 462 9.40 23.65 23.93
N GLY A 463 10.38 23.84 24.81
CA GLY A 463 10.22 24.39 26.15
C GLY A 463 9.85 23.36 27.22
N MET A 464 9.35 22.18 26.84
CA MET A 464 9.13 21.03 27.73
C MET A 464 8.83 19.77 26.92
N HIS A 465 9.48 18.64 27.24
CA HIS A 465 9.05 17.32 26.78
C HIS A 465 8.21 16.61 27.83
N CYS A 466 7.39 15.67 27.38
CA CYS A 466 6.53 14.86 28.25
C CYS A 466 6.87 13.38 28.05
N TYR A 467 6.71 12.57 29.09
CA TYR A 467 6.90 11.12 29.01
C TYR A 467 5.86 10.38 29.86
N ASP A 468 5.61 9.11 29.49
CA ASP A 468 4.78 8.24 30.32
C ASP A 468 5.54 7.84 31.61
N PRO A 469 4.96 7.99 32.81
CA PRO A 469 5.61 7.54 34.04
C PRO A 469 5.69 6.01 34.17
N ASP A 470 4.89 5.26 33.40
CA ASP A 470 4.88 3.80 33.36
C ASP A 470 4.66 3.30 31.93
N PHE A 471 5.44 2.29 31.52
CA PHE A 471 5.43 1.73 30.17
C PHE A 471 4.86 0.30 30.08
N SER A 472 4.38 -0.27 31.20
CA SER A 472 3.98 -1.68 31.27
C SER A 472 2.61 -1.97 30.61
N VAL A 473 1.73 -0.97 30.53
CA VAL A 473 0.37 -1.10 29.98
C VAL A 473 0.26 -0.53 28.57
N PHE A 474 0.55 0.76 28.42
CA PHE A 474 0.62 1.43 27.12
C PHE A 474 1.61 2.58 27.18
N SER A 475 2.02 3.08 26.00
CA SER A 475 2.76 4.33 25.87
C SER A 475 2.18 5.26 24.81
N ILE A 476 2.15 6.55 25.14
CA ILE A 476 1.89 7.67 24.23
C ILE A 476 3.22 8.34 23.86
N LEU A 477 4.13 8.54 24.81
CA LEU A 477 5.40 9.23 24.63
C LEU A 477 6.55 8.54 25.40
N PRO A 478 7.72 8.32 24.77
CA PRO A 478 8.90 7.79 25.43
C PRO A 478 9.52 8.80 26.39
N VAL A 479 10.46 8.34 27.23
CA VAL A 479 11.38 9.25 27.93
C VAL A 479 12.27 9.90 26.88
N PHE A 480 12.16 11.22 26.73
CA PHE A 480 12.75 11.91 25.59
C PHE A 480 12.92 13.41 25.85
N ASN A 481 14.00 13.98 25.31
CA ASN A 481 14.22 15.41 25.25
C ASN A 481 15.17 15.76 24.10
N ILE A 482 15.08 16.96 23.54
CA ILE A 482 16.01 17.45 22.52
C ILE A 482 16.63 18.74 23.02
N LEU A 483 17.96 18.71 23.14
CA LEU A 483 18.78 19.87 23.47
C LEU A 483 19.57 20.29 22.23
N ASN A 484 19.49 21.57 21.87
CA ASN A 484 20.20 22.18 20.75
C ASN A 484 21.16 23.26 21.22
N ALA A 485 22.21 23.51 20.45
CA ALA A 485 23.15 24.58 20.74
C ALA A 485 23.86 25.12 19.50
N GLN A 486 24.19 26.42 19.52
CA GLN A 486 25.07 27.08 18.56
C GLN A 486 26.26 27.67 19.30
N VAL A 487 27.45 27.59 18.71
CA VAL A 487 28.64 28.26 19.22
C VAL A 487 29.00 29.37 18.25
N ILE A 488 29.19 30.59 18.76
CA ILE A 488 29.52 31.77 17.97
C ILE A 488 30.91 32.25 18.35
N GLN A 489 31.79 32.38 17.36
CA GLN A 489 33.02 33.13 17.50
C GLN A 489 32.71 34.62 17.39
N GLN A 490 33.11 35.39 18.41
CA GLN A 490 32.82 36.81 18.46
C GLN A 490 33.68 37.61 17.48
N GLY A 491 33.13 38.72 16.97
CA GLY A 491 33.87 39.68 16.17
C GLY A 491 32.98 40.68 15.44
N THR A 492 33.57 41.50 14.57
CA THR A 492 32.81 42.45 13.73
C THR A 492 31.78 41.73 12.86
N THR A 493 32.16 40.55 12.34
CA THR A 493 31.29 39.62 11.61
C THR A 493 31.30 38.28 12.33
N PRO A 494 30.41 38.07 13.31
CA PRO A 494 30.36 36.83 14.08
C PRO A 494 30.08 35.63 13.18
N THR A 495 30.68 34.49 13.52
CA THR A 495 30.49 33.25 12.76
C THR A 495 30.02 32.14 13.68
N ILE A 496 28.99 31.42 13.26
CA ILE A 496 28.60 30.15 13.90
C ILE A 496 29.68 29.12 13.57
N VAL A 497 30.32 28.57 14.60
CA VAL A 497 31.36 27.55 14.50
C VAL A 497 30.75 26.17 14.78
N GLY A 498 30.90 25.26 13.82
CA GLY A 498 30.38 23.90 13.89
C GLY A 498 31.47 22.90 14.25
N SER A 499 31.77 21.96 13.36
CA SER A 499 32.77 20.89 13.55
C SER A 499 34.20 21.32 13.87
N THR A 500 34.48 22.63 13.88
CA THR A 500 35.76 23.20 14.32
C THR A 500 35.91 23.24 15.85
N VAL A 501 34.83 23.09 16.62
CA VAL A 501 34.85 22.99 18.08
C VAL A 501 34.28 21.66 18.55
N ASN A 502 34.70 21.20 19.72
CA ASN A 502 34.08 20.05 20.38
C ASN A 502 33.02 20.55 21.36
N LEU A 503 31.77 20.13 21.19
CA LEU A 503 30.70 20.47 22.12
C LEU A 503 30.34 19.25 22.97
N THR A 504 30.13 19.48 24.27
CA THR A 504 29.73 18.45 25.22
C THR A 504 28.64 18.97 26.15
N TYR A 505 27.89 18.06 26.77
CA TYR A 505 26.96 18.37 27.85
C TYR A 505 27.14 17.43 29.04
N LYS A 506 26.83 17.91 30.24
CA LYS A 506 26.74 17.09 31.48
C LYS A 506 25.70 17.67 32.43
N ALA A 507 25.27 16.90 33.42
CA ALA A 507 24.28 17.38 34.37
C ALA A 507 24.88 18.46 35.27
N MET A 508 24.07 19.45 35.61
CA MET A 508 24.43 20.56 36.48
C MET A 508 23.42 20.64 37.63
N ALA A 509 23.91 20.85 38.85
CA ALA A 509 23.04 21.16 39.97
C ALA A 509 22.46 22.56 39.84
N ASP A 510 21.16 22.72 40.09
CA ASP A 510 20.56 24.05 40.19
C ASP A 510 20.87 24.73 41.52
N ALA A 511 20.36 25.96 41.70
CA ALA A 511 20.58 26.75 42.91
C ALA A 511 20.06 26.08 44.21
N THR A 512 19.19 25.07 44.11
CA THR A 512 18.69 24.29 45.24
C THR A 512 19.52 23.03 45.51
N GLY A 513 20.50 22.74 44.66
CA GLY A 513 21.32 21.52 44.70
C GLY A 513 20.69 20.32 44.00
N SER A 514 19.54 20.50 43.32
CA SER A 514 18.90 19.41 42.55
C SER A 514 19.69 19.16 41.27
N ILE A 515 20.07 17.90 41.04
CA ILE A 515 20.84 17.45 39.86
C ILE A 515 20.26 16.12 39.36
N ASN A 516 20.26 15.94 38.05
CA ASN A 516 19.75 14.74 37.39
C ASN A 516 20.81 14.14 36.47
N THR A 517 21.64 13.26 37.02
CA THR A 517 22.78 12.65 36.31
C THR A 517 22.40 11.37 35.56
N THR A 518 21.38 10.65 36.03
CA THR A 518 20.95 9.34 35.50
C THR A 518 19.43 9.21 35.55
N SER A 519 18.85 8.40 34.66
CA SER A 519 17.44 8.01 34.71
C SER A 519 17.24 6.56 35.14
N ILE A 520 18.33 5.84 35.43
CA ILE A 520 18.29 4.50 36.03
C ILE A 520 17.57 4.56 37.38
N GLY A 521 16.63 3.63 37.60
CA GLY A 521 15.86 3.55 38.84
C GLY A 521 14.76 4.62 38.99
N LYS A 522 14.50 5.42 37.94
CA LYS A 522 13.47 6.47 37.93
C LYS A 522 12.33 6.19 36.94
N THR A 523 12.46 5.14 36.14
CA THR A 523 11.49 4.72 35.11
C THR A 523 11.69 3.24 34.75
N ASN A 524 10.65 2.57 34.26
CA ASN A 524 10.72 1.23 33.67
C ASN A 524 10.85 1.25 32.13
N PHE A 525 11.16 2.39 31.52
CA PHE A 525 11.28 2.55 30.07
C PHE A 525 12.12 1.46 29.39
N TRP A 526 13.35 1.19 29.87
CA TRP A 526 14.24 0.21 29.26
C TRP A 526 13.77 -1.25 29.36
N GLU A 527 12.80 -1.56 30.23
CA GLU A 527 12.17 -2.87 30.31
C GLU A 527 11.18 -3.09 29.15
N TYR A 528 10.47 -2.03 28.74
CA TYR A 528 9.38 -2.10 27.76
C TYR A 528 9.70 -1.44 26.41
N VAL A 529 10.87 -0.81 26.27
CA VAL A 529 11.26 -0.08 25.05
C VAL A 529 11.30 -0.99 23.81
N LEU A 530 11.70 -2.25 23.95
CA LEU A 530 11.76 -3.19 22.83
C LEU A 530 10.38 -3.54 22.27
N PRO A 531 9.41 -4.04 23.08
CA PRO A 531 8.07 -4.32 22.55
C PRO A 531 7.30 -3.05 22.11
N LEU A 532 7.59 -1.87 22.68
CA LEU A 532 6.92 -0.62 22.32
C LEU A 532 7.50 0.04 21.07
N PHE A 533 8.82 0.15 20.97
CA PHE A 533 9.51 0.96 19.94
C PHE A 533 10.41 0.14 19.01
N GLY A 534 10.55 -1.17 19.23
CA GLY A 534 11.33 -2.06 18.36
C GLY A 534 12.85 -1.90 18.50
N THR A 535 13.31 -1.19 19.53
CA THR A 535 14.73 -0.91 19.80
C THR A 535 15.13 -1.32 21.20
N LEU A 536 16.40 -1.67 21.41
CA LEU A 536 16.94 -2.02 22.73
C LEU A 536 18.16 -1.13 23.08
N PRO A 537 17.96 0.17 23.33
CA PRO A 537 19.04 1.05 23.77
C PRO A 537 19.59 0.60 25.14
N ALA A 538 20.85 0.92 25.41
CA ALA A 538 21.44 0.71 26.73
C ALA A 538 20.72 1.57 27.78
N GLN A 539 20.81 1.18 29.06
CA GLN A 539 20.35 2.05 30.15
C GLN A 539 21.04 3.42 30.07
N ASP A 540 20.31 4.48 30.41
CA ASP A 540 20.70 5.89 30.21
C ASP A 540 20.92 6.32 28.75
N GLU A 541 20.69 5.47 27.76
CA GLU A 541 20.68 5.81 26.34
C GLU A 541 19.23 5.90 25.83
N GLY A 542 18.90 6.97 25.11
CA GLY A 542 17.57 7.17 24.55
C GLY A 542 17.43 6.64 23.12
N LEU A 543 16.22 6.76 22.56
CA LEU A 543 15.86 6.16 21.25
C LEU A 543 16.72 6.61 20.07
N LEU A 544 17.34 7.79 20.16
CA LEU A 544 18.21 8.35 19.13
C LEU A 544 19.70 8.39 19.53
N GLY A 545 20.07 7.64 20.57
CA GLY A 545 21.46 7.42 20.97
C GLY A 545 22.06 8.50 21.88
N ALA A 546 21.37 9.62 22.12
CA ALA A 546 21.79 10.57 23.14
C ALA A 546 21.71 9.94 24.55
N LYS A 547 22.64 10.32 25.42
CA LYS A 547 22.84 9.68 26.72
C LYS A 547 22.62 10.63 27.88
N MET A 548 22.15 10.09 28.99
CA MET A 548 22.35 10.73 30.28
C MET A 548 23.84 10.64 30.69
N PRO A 549 24.37 11.61 31.45
CA PRO A 549 25.76 11.59 31.93
C PRO A 549 26.14 10.37 32.79
N GLY A 550 25.16 9.68 33.35
CA GLY A 550 25.33 8.56 34.27
C GLY A 550 25.77 9.01 35.67
N SER A 551 25.83 8.08 36.61
CA SER A 551 26.15 8.37 38.02
C SER A 551 27.51 9.04 38.25
N ALA A 552 28.48 8.85 37.35
CA ALA A 552 29.77 9.53 37.37
C ALA A 552 29.73 10.96 36.76
N ASN A 553 28.56 11.41 36.30
CA ASN A 553 28.32 12.67 35.60
C ASN A 553 29.31 12.93 34.46
N GLN A 554 29.53 11.91 33.63
CA GLN A 554 30.49 11.98 32.53
C GLN A 554 29.98 12.90 31.43
N SER A 555 30.85 13.77 30.92
CA SER A 555 30.52 14.61 29.76
C SER A 555 30.14 13.77 28.56
N GLN A 556 28.97 14.03 28.01
CA GLN A 556 28.45 13.38 26.83
C GLN A 556 28.77 14.22 25.58
N PRO A 557 29.10 13.58 24.44
CA PRO A 557 29.27 14.27 23.17
C PRO A 557 27.99 15.00 22.74
N PHE A 558 28.14 16.19 22.18
CA PHE A 558 27.05 16.98 21.60
C PHE A 558 27.37 17.16 20.11
N PRO A 559 26.86 16.28 19.22
CA PRO A 559 27.30 16.22 17.84
C PRO A 559 26.79 17.39 16.99
N TRP A 560 27.61 17.80 16.03
CA TRP A 560 27.25 18.78 15.00
C TRP A 560 26.38 18.14 13.93
N VAL A 561 25.20 18.69 13.66
CA VAL A 561 24.29 18.18 12.62
C VAL A 561 24.50 18.87 11.27
N GLY A 562 24.91 20.14 11.28
CA GLY A 562 25.18 20.91 10.06
C GLY A 562 23.96 21.19 9.19
N GLY A 563 24.16 21.33 7.89
CA GLY A 563 23.08 21.58 6.92
C GLY A 563 22.40 22.95 7.09
N THR A 564 21.10 23.01 6.84
CA THR A 564 20.30 24.24 6.91
C THR A 564 20.04 24.74 8.34
N THR A 565 20.15 23.87 9.34
CA THR A 565 19.91 24.21 10.74
C THR A 565 21.14 24.80 11.43
N ASN A 566 22.35 24.41 10.99
CA ASN A 566 23.62 24.99 11.43
C ASN A 566 23.77 25.05 12.96
N TRP A 567 23.48 23.92 13.64
CA TRP A 567 23.61 23.75 15.08
C TRP A 567 24.09 22.35 15.50
N PHE A 568 24.44 22.22 16.77
CA PHE A 568 24.64 20.96 17.47
C PHE A 568 23.30 20.46 18.03
N GLU A 569 23.08 19.14 18.00
CA GLU A 569 21.84 18.51 18.51
C GLU A 569 22.17 17.27 19.35
N ALA A 570 21.51 17.14 20.51
CA ALA A 570 21.50 15.93 21.33
C ALA A 570 20.04 15.42 21.38
N PRO A 571 19.62 14.61 20.39
CA PRO A 571 18.22 14.23 20.25
C PRO A 571 17.92 12.98 21.07
N GLY A 572 16.82 13.03 21.82
CA GLY A 572 16.32 11.88 22.58
C GLY A 572 17.06 11.61 23.87
N ILE A 573 17.53 12.64 24.58
CA ILE A 573 18.09 12.47 25.94
C ILE A 573 16.99 11.86 26.83
N PRO A 574 17.22 10.69 27.45
CA PRO A 574 16.18 9.99 28.23
C PRO A 574 16.11 10.53 29.65
N ILE A 575 15.93 11.85 29.82
CA ILE A 575 15.84 12.51 31.11
C ILE A 575 14.45 12.39 31.74
N THR A 576 14.38 12.20 33.06
CA THR A 576 13.14 12.08 33.84
C THR A 576 12.87 13.31 34.70
N ALA A 577 11.63 13.49 35.16
CA ALA A 577 11.26 14.58 36.09
C ALA A 577 11.78 14.37 37.54
N PHE A 578 12.39 13.22 37.83
CA PHE A 578 12.99 12.93 39.13
C PHE A 578 14.49 13.19 39.10
N ASP A 579 14.97 13.93 40.08
CA ASP A 579 16.40 14.16 40.32
C ASP A 579 17.06 12.93 40.96
N ASP A 580 18.37 12.99 41.21
CA ASP A 580 19.13 11.85 41.74
C ASP A 580 18.74 11.46 43.18
N ASN A 581 18.02 12.34 43.89
CA ASN A 581 17.46 12.08 45.21
C ASN A 581 15.96 11.70 45.15
N GLN A 582 15.45 11.34 43.97
CA GLN A 582 14.05 11.00 43.72
C GLN A 582 13.08 12.16 44.03
N LYS A 583 13.55 13.40 44.03
CA LYS A 583 12.71 14.59 44.17
C LYS A 583 12.27 15.07 42.80
N LEU A 584 11.04 15.56 42.71
CA LEU A 584 10.54 16.16 41.48
C LEU A 584 11.28 17.46 41.16
N ASN A 585 11.87 17.52 39.98
CA ASN A 585 12.42 18.71 39.37
C ASN A 585 12.11 18.66 37.86
N TYR A 586 11.14 19.46 37.43
CA TYR A 586 10.69 19.52 36.03
C TYR A 586 11.61 20.37 35.14
N TYR A 587 12.58 21.07 35.72
CA TYR A 587 13.47 22.01 35.04
C TYR A 587 14.95 21.70 35.34
N PRO A 588 15.41 20.44 35.15
CA PRO A 588 16.79 20.06 35.43
C PRO A 588 17.74 20.83 34.50
N LEU A 589 18.97 21.07 34.96
CA LEU A 589 19.99 21.78 34.22
C LEU A 589 21.05 20.83 33.65
N MET A 590 21.51 21.16 32.45
CA MET A 590 22.75 20.66 31.89
C MET A 590 23.73 21.80 31.65
N ASN A 591 25.01 21.55 31.83
CA ASN A 591 26.08 22.44 31.42
C ASN A 591 26.56 22.06 30.03
N VAL A 592 26.39 22.95 29.06
CA VAL A 592 26.90 22.79 27.70
C VAL A 592 28.25 23.50 27.59
N GLN A 593 29.30 22.78 27.18
CA GLN A 593 30.66 23.30 27.10
C GLN A 593 31.22 23.18 25.69
N ALA A 594 31.68 24.30 25.15
CA ALA A 594 32.49 24.36 23.94
C ALA A 594 33.96 24.25 24.33
N LEU A 595 34.66 23.28 23.74
CA LEU A 595 36.04 22.94 24.01
C LEU A 595 36.88 23.11 22.74
N ASP A 596 38.10 23.62 22.90
CA ASP A 596 39.10 23.65 21.83
C ASP A 596 39.58 22.22 21.53
N PRO A 597 39.41 21.69 20.30
CA PRO A 597 39.87 20.34 19.97
C PRO A 597 41.38 20.14 20.12
N ALA A 598 42.18 21.22 20.04
CA ALA A 598 43.63 21.13 20.10
C ALA A 598 44.19 20.87 21.51
N ASN A 599 43.49 21.29 22.55
CA ASN A 599 44.03 21.28 23.93
C ASN A 599 42.96 21.02 25.01
N SER A 600 41.69 20.83 24.61
CA SER A 600 40.53 20.64 25.50
C SER A 600 40.23 21.82 26.43
N ASN A 601 40.79 23.01 26.18
CA ASN A 601 40.45 24.21 26.95
C ASN A 601 38.98 24.58 26.74
N VAL A 602 38.32 24.98 27.83
CA VAL A 602 36.94 25.49 27.76
C VAL A 602 36.94 26.86 27.10
N LEU A 603 36.34 26.94 25.93
CA LEU A 603 36.13 28.18 25.18
C LEU A 603 34.89 28.93 25.69
N SER A 604 33.85 28.19 26.05
CA SER A 604 32.59 28.73 26.57
C SER A 604 31.83 27.66 27.36
N SER A 605 31.08 28.10 28.37
CA SER A 605 30.24 27.23 29.21
C SER A 605 28.89 27.89 29.41
N LEU A 606 27.82 27.11 29.31
CA LEU A 606 26.45 27.63 29.38
C LEU A 606 25.55 26.66 30.17
N PRO A 607 24.88 27.11 31.25
CA PRO A 607 23.78 26.37 31.83
C PRO A 607 22.58 26.41 30.88
N VAL A 608 21.99 25.27 30.58
CA VAL A 608 20.79 25.14 29.76
C VAL A 608 19.81 24.21 30.46
N VAL A 609 18.56 24.63 30.53
CA VAL A 609 17.47 23.82 31.08
C VAL A 609 17.07 22.72 30.09
N VAL A 610 16.80 21.52 30.60
CA VAL A 610 16.34 20.36 29.84
C VAL A 610 14.99 19.91 30.40
N PRO A 611 13.94 20.72 30.19
CA PRO A 611 12.68 20.61 30.93
C PRO A 611 11.88 19.37 30.50
N VAL A 612 11.37 18.64 31.49
CA VAL A 612 10.67 17.38 31.28
C VAL A 612 9.56 17.18 32.31
N SER A 613 8.45 16.58 31.90
CA SER A 613 7.31 16.32 32.77
C SER A 613 6.70 14.94 32.56
N ASN A 614 6.23 14.34 33.64
CA ASN A 614 5.36 13.14 33.67
C ASN A 614 3.92 13.49 34.07
N GLU A 615 3.56 14.78 34.07
CA GLU A 615 2.23 15.26 34.46
C GLU A 615 1.22 14.93 33.35
N MET A 616 0.42 13.89 33.58
CA MET A 616 -0.79 13.59 32.82
C MET A 616 -1.80 12.93 33.75
N ALA A 617 -2.99 13.53 33.85
CA ALA A 617 -3.98 13.25 34.89
C ALA A 617 -5.18 12.43 34.38
N CYS A 618 -4.93 11.44 33.50
CA CYS A 618 -6.00 10.59 32.96
C CYS A 618 -6.77 9.83 34.05
N ASN A 619 -6.12 9.54 35.17
CA ASN A 619 -6.70 8.91 36.35
C ASN A 619 -7.92 9.67 36.91
N VAL A 620 -7.97 10.99 36.72
CA VAL A 620 -9.11 11.82 37.19
C VAL A 620 -10.43 11.30 36.63
N CYS A 621 -10.46 10.82 35.38
CA CYS A 621 -11.65 10.23 34.78
C CYS A 621 -11.59 8.71 34.64
N HIS A 622 -10.41 8.11 34.49
CA HIS A 622 -10.28 6.69 34.12
C HIS A 622 -10.00 5.73 35.29
N ASN A 623 -9.92 6.22 36.54
CA ASN A 623 -9.96 5.31 37.70
C ASN A 623 -11.31 4.58 37.77
N THR A 624 -11.30 3.33 38.25
CA THR A 624 -12.52 2.51 38.34
C THR A 624 -13.58 3.22 39.18
N GLY A 625 -14.78 3.38 38.62
CA GLY A 625 -15.89 4.11 39.24
C GLY A 625 -16.01 5.58 38.82
N ASN A 626 -15.00 6.16 38.17
CA ASN A 626 -15.07 7.53 37.65
C ASN A 626 -15.76 7.58 36.27
N SER A 627 -16.01 8.79 35.76
CA SER A 627 -16.79 9.04 34.53
C SER A 627 -16.26 8.32 33.27
N GLY A 628 -14.96 8.06 33.21
CA GLY A 628 -14.29 7.33 32.13
C GLY A 628 -14.20 5.81 32.33
N ALA A 629 -14.59 5.28 33.49
CA ALA A 629 -14.54 3.84 33.84
C ALA A 629 -15.74 3.43 34.74
N SER A 630 -16.95 3.73 34.27
CA SER A 630 -18.22 3.51 35.00
C SER A 630 -19.35 2.91 34.15
N ILE A 631 -19.07 2.49 32.92
CA ILE A 631 -20.09 1.87 32.05
C ILE A 631 -20.55 0.56 32.68
N SER A 632 -21.87 0.41 32.86
CA SER A 632 -22.48 -0.80 33.40
C SER A 632 -22.24 -2.01 32.48
N GLY A 633 -21.93 -3.16 33.06
CA GLY A 633 -21.65 -4.40 32.34
C GLY A 633 -20.20 -4.54 31.83
N VAL A 634 -19.38 -3.50 31.91
CA VAL A 634 -17.94 -3.59 31.61
C VAL A 634 -17.17 -4.02 32.86
N GLN A 635 -16.31 -5.04 32.72
CA GLN A 635 -15.42 -5.46 33.79
C GLN A 635 -14.18 -4.57 33.81
N TRP A 636 -14.17 -3.60 34.72
CA TRP A 636 -13.06 -2.67 34.92
C TRP A 636 -11.90 -3.29 35.71
N SER A 637 -10.72 -2.69 35.60
CA SER A 637 -9.52 -3.12 36.30
C SER A 637 -9.72 -3.13 37.82
N GLN A 638 -9.23 -4.20 38.45
CA GLN A 638 -9.14 -4.37 39.89
C GLN A 638 -7.70 -4.16 40.42
N ASN A 639 -6.80 -3.63 39.58
CA ASN A 639 -5.42 -3.40 39.99
C ASN A 639 -5.39 -2.42 41.18
N ALA A 640 -4.62 -2.77 42.21
CA ALA A 640 -4.50 -1.97 43.43
C ALA A 640 -3.63 -0.73 43.23
N ASP A 641 -2.73 -0.73 42.24
CA ASP A 641 -1.93 0.44 41.89
C ASP A 641 -2.76 1.38 40.98
N PRO A 642 -3.12 2.58 41.46
CA PRO A 642 -3.89 3.53 40.64
C PRO A 642 -3.15 3.94 39.36
N ALA A 643 -1.82 3.99 39.37
CA ALA A 643 -1.03 4.35 38.19
C ALA A 643 -1.16 3.32 37.07
N ILE A 644 -1.36 2.04 37.43
CA ILE A 644 -1.64 0.98 36.46
C ILE A 644 -3.14 0.93 36.14
N GLN A 645 -4.00 0.97 37.16
CA GLN A 645 -5.45 0.76 37.03
C GLN A 645 -6.10 1.65 35.96
N PHE A 646 -5.85 2.97 35.96
CA PHE A 646 -6.48 3.83 34.95
C PHE A 646 -5.98 3.53 33.54
N ARG A 647 -4.72 3.11 33.39
CA ARG A 647 -4.15 2.76 32.09
C ARG A 647 -4.82 1.52 31.53
N GLU A 648 -5.01 0.52 32.39
CA GLU A 648 -5.76 -0.68 32.05
C GLU A 648 -7.20 -0.34 31.67
N ASN A 649 -7.87 0.52 32.43
CA ASN A 649 -9.23 0.96 32.14
C ASN A 649 -9.35 1.69 30.80
N ILE A 650 -8.34 2.46 30.39
CA ILE A 650 -8.31 3.08 29.05
C ILE A 650 -8.30 2.00 27.96
N LEU A 651 -7.48 0.95 28.11
CA LEU A 651 -7.45 -0.16 27.14
C LEU A 651 -8.74 -0.99 27.18
N ILE A 652 -9.30 -1.27 28.36
CA ILE A 652 -10.59 -1.96 28.51
C ILE A 652 -11.71 -1.17 27.83
N LEU A 653 -11.76 0.15 28.02
CA LEU A 653 -12.74 1.00 27.36
C LEU A 653 -12.53 1.00 25.84
N HIS A 654 -11.28 1.03 25.39
CA HIS A 654 -10.94 0.97 23.98
C HIS A 654 -11.40 -0.35 23.36
N ASP A 655 -11.12 -1.48 24.02
CA ASP A 655 -11.55 -2.83 23.62
C ASP A 655 -13.07 -2.92 23.54
N TYR A 656 -13.78 -2.46 24.57
CA TYR A 656 -15.23 -2.45 24.61
C TYR A 656 -15.85 -1.64 23.46
N ARG A 657 -15.31 -0.45 23.16
CA ARG A 657 -15.92 0.45 22.17
C ARG A 657 -15.52 0.17 20.73
N ASN A 658 -14.32 -0.37 20.52
CA ASN A 658 -13.76 -0.56 19.18
C ASN A 658 -13.61 -2.03 18.80
N GLY A 659 -14.02 -2.97 19.67
CA GLY A 659 -13.91 -4.40 19.41
C GLY A 659 -12.45 -4.88 19.35
N THR A 660 -11.54 -4.21 20.05
CA THR A 660 -10.13 -4.58 20.13
C THR A 660 -9.85 -5.53 21.30
N ASN A 661 -8.61 -6.04 21.38
CA ASN A 661 -8.13 -6.89 22.50
C ASN A 661 -6.77 -6.41 23.01
N LEU A 662 -6.59 -5.09 23.05
CA LEU A 662 -5.36 -4.40 23.41
C LEU A 662 -4.99 -4.64 24.87
N ASN A 663 -5.99 -4.75 25.74
CA ASN A 663 -5.76 -4.97 27.16
C ASN A 663 -5.07 -6.31 27.45
N ASN A 664 -5.31 -7.32 26.62
CA ASN A 664 -4.62 -8.61 26.71
C ASN A 664 -3.34 -8.67 25.85
N SER A 665 -3.03 -7.59 25.13
CA SER A 665 -1.87 -7.49 24.21
C SER A 665 -0.86 -6.44 24.69
N ARG A 666 -0.86 -6.11 25.99
CA ARG A 666 0.05 -5.13 26.61
C ARG A 666 1.52 -5.59 26.52
N PRO A 667 2.50 -4.67 26.48
CA PRO A 667 2.31 -3.21 26.44
C PRO A 667 1.90 -2.73 25.03
N VAL A 668 1.11 -1.66 24.95
CA VAL A 668 0.60 -1.12 23.68
C VAL A 668 1.22 0.23 23.36
N LEU A 669 1.90 0.37 22.22
CA LEU A 669 2.25 1.69 21.71
C LEU A 669 1.05 2.26 20.97
N CYS A 670 0.41 3.31 21.51
CA CYS A 670 -0.79 3.88 20.90
C CYS A 670 -0.52 4.35 19.44
N ALA A 671 0.70 4.81 19.18
CA ALA A 671 1.14 5.22 17.85
C ALA A 671 1.33 4.08 16.84
N SER A 672 1.28 2.80 17.24
CA SER A 672 1.29 1.68 16.30
C SER A 672 0.06 1.65 15.39
N CYS A 673 -1.06 2.19 15.87
CA CYS A 673 -2.33 2.29 15.12
C CYS A 673 -2.76 3.75 14.89
N HIS A 674 -2.41 4.68 15.79
CA HIS A 674 -2.80 6.09 15.67
C HIS A 674 -1.59 6.94 15.34
N TYR A 675 -1.37 7.23 14.05
CA TYR A 675 -0.21 7.99 13.59
C TYR A 675 0.05 9.25 14.44
N SER A 676 1.30 9.39 14.88
CA SER A 676 1.79 10.53 15.65
C SER A 676 3.07 11.06 15.00
N PRO A 677 3.02 12.25 14.35
CA PRO A 677 4.20 12.90 13.79
C PRO A 677 5.35 13.10 14.78
N ALA A 678 5.07 13.18 16.09
CA ALA A 678 6.09 13.29 17.13
C ALA A 678 6.98 12.03 17.23
N LEU A 679 6.44 10.87 16.85
CA LEU A 679 7.14 9.58 16.90
C LEU A 679 7.56 9.08 15.52
N ASP A 680 7.22 9.82 14.45
CA ASP A 680 7.71 9.56 13.10
C ASP A 680 9.08 10.19 12.90
N LEU A 681 10.08 9.61 13.59
CA LEU A 681 11.45 10.11 13.59
C LEU A 681 12.07 10.09 12.18
N GLY A 682 11.59 9.19 11.31
CA GLY A 682 11.99 9.10 9.90
C GLY A 682 11.22 10.03 8.96
N LYS A 683 10.20 10.75 9.44
CA LYS A 683 9.29 11.60 8.64
C LYS A 683 8.68 10.86 7.44
N THR A 684 8.39 9.57 7.62
CA THR A 684 7.89 8.67 6.59
C THR A 684 6.37 8.76 6.39
N GLY A 685 5.66 9.40 7.31
CA GLY A 685 4.20 9.45 7.34
C GLY A 685 3.57 8.20 7.96
N PRO A 686 2.23 8.08 7.91
CA PRO A 686 1.53 6.92 8.43
C PRO A 686 1.84 5.66 7.62
N VAL A 687 2.16 4.57 8.31
CA VAL A 687 2.48 3.26 7.72
C VAL A 687 1.64 2.13 8.32
N GLY A 688 1.42 1.07 7.55
CA GLY A 688 0.74 -0.14 8.02
C GLY A 688 -0.63 0.13 8.65
N ALA A 689 -0.82 -0.32 9.89
CA ALA A 689 -2.08 -0.15 10.65
C ALA A 689 -2.41 1.31 10.97
N GLN A 690 -1.49 2.26 10.78
CA GLN A 690 -1.77 3.68 10.94
C GLN A 690 -2.60 4.25 9.79
N VAL A 691 -2.51 3.64 8.60
CA VAL A 691 -3.21 4.12 7.41
C VAL A 691 -4.71 3.86 7.55
N GLY A 692 -5.52 4.91 7.38
CA GLY A 692 -6.98 4.85 7.51
C GLY A 692 -7.50 5.02 8.95
N ASN A 693 -6.62 4.96 9.96
CA ASN A 693 -6.96 5.28 11.34
C ASN A 693 -6.85 6.79 11.61
N LYS A 694 -7.60 7.26 12.61
CA LYS A 694 -7.45 8.64 13.11
C LYS A 694 -6.03 8.83 13.64
N THR A 695 -5.43 9.99 13.39
CA THR A 695 -4.16 10.37 14.03
C THR A 695 -4.34 10.42 15.55
N MET A 696 -3.24 10.32 16.31
CA MET A 696 -3.29 10.40 17.77
C MET A 696 -4.04 11.66 18.26
N SER A 697 -3.76 12.80 17.64
CA SER A 697 -4.41 14.07 17.96
C SER A 697 -5.92 14.02 17.72
N ALA A 698 -6.35 13.50 16.57
CA ALA A 698 -7.76 13.43 16.22
C ALA A 698 -8.53 12.39 17.06
N ALA A 699 -7.89 11.28 17.41
CA ALA A 699 -8.46 10.24 18.27
C ALA A 699 -8.67 10.76 19.69
N THR A 700 -7.65 11.41 20.26
CA THR A 700 -7.69 11.90 21.65
C THR A 700 -8.50 13.19 21.76
N HIS A 701 -8.10 14.28 21.09
CA HIS A 701 -8.77 15.57 21.27
C HIS A 701 -10.22 15.55 20.77
N GLY A 702 -10.46 14.96 19.60
CA GLY A 702 -11.81 14.88 19.02
C GLY A 702 -12.79 14.09 19.88
N TYR A 703 -12.30 13.08 20.61
CA TYR A 703 -13.14 12.32 21.53
C TYR A 703 -13.43 13.07 22.83
N HIS A 704 -12.42 13.76 23.39
CA HIS A 704 -12.54 14.45 24.68
C HIS A 704 -13.19 15.84 24.59
N ALA A 705 -13.21 16.46 23.41
CA ALA A 705 -13.68 17.84 23.21
C ALA A 705 -15.06 18.14 23.83
N SER A 706 -16.01 17.20 23.78
CA SER A 706 -17.35 17.36 24.34
C SER A 706 -17.57 16.69 25.71
N ARG A 707 -16.52 16.11 26.31
CA ARG A 707 -16.63 15.22 27.48
C ARG A 707 -15.88 15.71 28.71
N ILE A 708 -14.96 16.65 28.56
CA ILE A 708 -14.30 17.29 29.70
C ILE A 708 -15.25 18.38 30.23
N THR A 709 -16.05 18.03 31.23
CA THR A 709 -17.06 18.90 31.85
C THR A 709 -16.59 19.56 33.14
N THR A 710 -15.51 19.06 33.73
CA THR A 710 -14.84 19.66 34.89
C THR A 710 -13.52 20.26 34.41
N LEU A 711 -13.20 21.46 34.86
CA LEU A 711 -11.90 22.09 34.59
C LEU A 711 -10.94 21.80 35.75
N PRO A 712 -9.62 21.71 35.49
CA PRO A 712 -8.66 21.68 36.57
C PRO A 712 -8.72 23.01 37.35
N PRO A 713 -8.12 23.10 38.55
CA PRO A 713 -8.16 24.32 39.36
C PRO A 713 -7.68 25.59 38.62
N SER A 714 -6.74 25.44 37.69
CA SER A 714 -6.29 26.53 36.81
C SER A 714 -7.32 27.02 35.78
N GLY A 715 -8.44 26.32 35.59
CA GLY A 715 -9.45 26.65 34.59
C GLY A 715 -9.12 26.22 33.16
N ASN A 716 -7.98 25.54 32.91
CA ASN A 716 -7.56 25.15 31.56
C ASN A 716 -7.67 23.63 31.34
N ALA A 717 -8.72 23.19 30.65
CA ALA A 717 -8.96 21.77 30.33
C ALA A 717 -7.78 21.05 29.66
N CYS A 718 -6.89 21.77 28.97
CA CYS A 718 -5.72 21.19 28.32
C CYS A 718 -4.78 20.53 29.35
N TYR A 719 -4.78 21.02 30.60
CA TYR A 719 -3.87 20.54 31.63
C TYR A 719 -4.22 19.19 32.25
N TYR A 720 -5.34 18.57 31.85
CA TYR A 720 -5.58 17.16 32.17
C TYR A 720 -4.64 16.21 31.43
N CYS A 721 -4.23 16.59 30.21
CA CYS A 721 -3.43 15.73 29.32
C CYS A 721 -2.05 16.32 29.04
N HIS A 722 -1.94 17.65 29.07
CA HIS A 722 -0.67 18.34 28.87
C HIS A 722 -0.15 18.87 30.21
N PRO A 723 1.16 18.86 30.44
CA PRO A 723 1.70 19.37 31.69
C PRO A 723 1.40 20.86 31.88
N GLY A 724 0.86 21.25 33.04
CA GLY A 724 0.59 22.67 33.25
C GLY A 724 -0.12 23.06 34.54
N GLU A 725 -0.75 22.13 35.25
CA GLU A 725 -1.29 22.42 36.57
C GLU A 725 -0.14 22.67 37.55
N THR A 726 0.89 21.81 37.50
CA THR A 726 2.08 21.95 38.34
C THR A 726 3.28 22.44 37.53
N THR A 727 3.60 21.79 36.41
CA THR A 727 4.85 22.05 35.68
C THR A 727 4.81 23.27 34.75
N LYS A 728 3.67 23.94 34.60
CA LYS A 728 3.50 25.16 33.77
C LYS A 728 4.25 25.07 32.42
N CYS A 729 3.85 24.15 31.53
CA CYS A 729 4.52 23.99 30.23
C CYS A 729 4.63 25.32 29.48
N ASN A 730 3.52 26.08 29.39
CA ASN A 730 3.53 27.48 28.96
C ASN A 730 3.83 28.41 30.14
N ARG A 731 5.01 29.03 30.13
CA ARG A 731 5.56 29.84 31.23
C ARG A 731 6.41 31.02 30.79
N GLY A 732 6.53 31.23 29.49
CA GLY A 732 7.33 32.30 28.90
C GLY A 732 6.64 33.66 28.89
N ALA A 733 7.23 34.58 28.15
CA ALA A 733 6.76 35.96 27.99
C ALA A 733 5.29 36.05 27.52
N MET A 734 4.81 35.09 26.73
CA MET A 734 3.40 35.03 26.30
C MET A 734 2.44 34.82 27.48
N THR A 735 2.77 33.93 28.41
CA THR A 735 1.97 33.71 29.62
C THR A 735 1.95 34.95 30.50
N THR A 736 3.09 35.62 30.66
CA THR A 736 3.17 36.89 31.41
C THR A 736 2.34 38.01 30.74
N ALA A 737 2.15 37.96 29.42
CA ALA A 737 1.27 38.86 28.68
C ALA A 737 -0.24 38.51 28.79
N GLY A 738 -0.57 37.46 29.54
CA GLY A 738 -1.93 36.99 29.78
C GLY A 738 -2.48 36.04 28.69
N LEU A 739 -1.61 35.47 27.84
CA LEU A 739 -2.02 34.49 26.84
C LEU A 739 -2.01 33.07 27.41
N ASN A 740 -2.96 32.26 26.97
CA ASN A 740 -3.10 30.86 27.32
C ASN A 740 -3.17 29.96 26.07
N CYS A 741 -3.34 28.65 26.26
CA CYS A 741 -3.34 27.67 25.17
C CYS A 741 -4.39 27.95 24.09
N LEU A 742 -5.57 28.44 24.49
CA LEU A 742 -6.71 28.67 23.59
C LEU A 742 -6.44 29.83 22.63
N ASP A 743 -5.74 30.87 23.09
CA ASP A 743 -5.41 32.05 22.28
C ASP A 743 -4.56 31.70 21.05
N CYS A 744 -3.78 30.62 21.14
CA CYS A 744 -2.90 30.15 20.08
C CYS A 744 -3.47 28.93 19.34
N HIS A 745 -3.91 27.91 20.07
CA HIS A 745 -4.25 26.60 19.50
C HIS A 745 -5.74 26.38 19.22
N GLY A 746 -6.61 27.27 19.70
CA GLY A 746 -8.06 27.05 19.73
C GLY A 746 -8.49 26.00 20.77
N THR A 747 -9.75 25.58 20.71
CA THR A 747 -10.32 24.55 21.58
C THR A 747 -9.84 23.15 21.19
N MET A 748 -10.10 22.15 22.04
CA MET A 748 -9.86 20.74 21.70
C MET A 748 -10.53 20.31 20.39
N THR A 749 -11.65 20.93 20.01
CA THR A 749 -12.31 20.69 18.72
C THR A 749 -11.39 21.06 17.56
N ALA A 750 -10.70 22.21 17.65
CA ALA A 750 -9.73 22.65 16.64
C ALA A 750 -8.49 21.73 16.59
N VAL A 751 -7.97 21.33 17.75
CA VAL A 751 -6.81 20.41 17.83
C VAL A 751 -7.15 18.99 17.35
N GLY A 752 -8.40 18.57 17.50
CA GLY A 752 -8.91 17.26 17.09
C GLY A 752 -9.38 17.15 15.64
N GLN A 753 -9.28 18.22 14.84
CA GLN A 753 -9.72 18.16 13.44
C GLN A 753 -8.86 17.19 12.62
N ALA A 754 -9.53 16.36 11.81
CA ALA A 754 -8.84 15.39 10.94
C ALA A 754 -7.94 16.04 9.88
N THR A 755 -8.25 17.29 9.49
CA THR A 755 -7.48 18.10 8.54
C THR A 755 -6.22 18.71 9.14
N ARG A 756 -6.13 18.82 10.48
CA ARG A 756 -4.97 19.41 11.16
C ARG A 756 -3.88 18.35 11.33
N LYS A 757 -2.71 18.60 10.75
CA LYS A 757 -1.51 17.76 10.93
C LYS A 757 -0.83 18.17 12.23
N SER A 758 -0.96 17.35 13.27
CA SER A 758 -0.29 17.62 14.53
C SER A 758 1.22 17.80 14.34
N TRP A 759 1.84 18.66 15.14
CA TRP A 759 3.27 19.04 15.08
C TRP A 759 3.76 19.79 13.83
N ALA A 760 3.04 19.72 12.72
CA ALA A 760 3.31 20.49 11.50
C ALA A 760 2.45 21.77 11.44
N ASP A 761 1.15 21.65 11.69
CA ASP A 761 0.18 22.74 11.68
C ASP A 761 0.05 23.33 13.09
N LEU A 762 1.13 23.99 13.53
CA LEU A 762 1.21 24.68 14.82
C LEU A 762 1.06 26.20 14.64
N PRO A 763 0.63 26.92 15.70
CA PRO A 763 0.58 28.37 15.68
C PRO A 763 1.95 28.95 15.37
N LYS A 764 1.94 30.07 14.66
CA LYS A 764 3.12 30.78 14.17
C LYS A 764 3.20 32.15 14.80
N CYS A 765 4.41 32.66 15.02
CA CYS A 765 4.61 33.99 15.60
C CYS A 765 3.97 35.07 14.70
N GLN A 766 4.02 34.89 13.38
CA GLN A 766 3.38 35.77 12.39
C GLN A 766 1.88 36.00 12.66
N SER A 767 1.20 35.09 13.36
CA SER A 767 -0.23 35.24 13.63
C SER A 767 -0.53 36.42 14.57
N CYS A 768 0.42 36.78 15.43
CA CYS A 768 0.29 37.89 16.37
C CYS A 768 1.33 39.00 16.12
N HIS A 769 2.53 38.65 15.65
CA HIS A 769 3.61 39.57 15.33
C HIS A 769 3.54 40.00 13.85
N THR A 770 2.53 40.79 13.53
CA THR A 770 2.09 41.05 12.14
C THR A 770 2.77 42.25 11.47
N GLY A 771 3.90 42.70 12.02
CA GLY A 771 4.69 43.78 11.45
C GLY A 771 5.34 44.65 12.50
N ASP A 772 5.46 45.93 12.19
CA ASP A 772 6.19 46.93 12.97
C ASP A 772 5.24 48.03 13.51
N ALA A 773 5.78 49.14 14.04
CA ALA A 773 4.96 50.19 14.65
C ALA A 773 4.09 50.99 13.68
N VAL A 774 4.37 50.95 12.38
CA VAL A 774 3.66 51.75 11.36
C VAL A 774 3.03 50.91 10.26
N ASN A 775 3.42 49.64 10.14
CA ASN A 775 2.87 48.68 9.19
C ASN A 775 2.61 47.35 9.91
N HIS A 776 1.39 47.15 10.40
CA HIS A 776 0.92 45.92 11.04
C HIS A 776 -0.55 45.64 10.71
N LEU A 777 -1.02 44.42 10.99
CA LEU A 777 -2.44 44.09 10.86
C LEU A 777 -3.23 44.57 12.08
N GLY A 778 -4.45 45.05 11.86
CA GLY A 778 -5.37 45.48 12.93
C GLY A 778 -4.97 46.81 13.60
N THR A 779 -5.47 47.04 14.81
CA THR A 779 -5.28 48.29 15.57
C THR A 779 -4.16 48.23 16.61
N GLN A 780 -3.49 47.08 16.75
CA GLN A 780 -2.40 46.86 17.70
C GLN A 780 -1.22 46.17 16.99
N ILE A 781 0.00 46.51 17.41
CA ILE A 781 1.25 45.92 16.88
C ILE A 781 1.32 44.41 17.16
N ILE A 782 0.76 43.97 18.29
CA ILE A 782 0.77 42.58 18.74
C ILE A 782 -0.68 42.10 18.90
N GLY A 783 -1.05 41.07 18.15
CA GLY A 783 -2.33 40.38 18.30
C GLY A 783 -2.41 39.56 19.59
N ARG A 784 -3.63 39.40 20.14
CA ARG A 784 -3.90 38.53 21.30
C ARG A 784 -4.44 37.16 20.91
N THR A 785 -4.72 36.91 19.65
CA THR A 785 -5.31 35.66 19.16
C THR A 785 -4.63 35.29 17.84
N ALA A 786 -4.27 34.02 17.68
CA ALA A 786 -3.45 33.56 16.56
C ALA A 786 -4.27 33.16 15.30
N TYR A 787 -5.59 33.29 15.35
CA TYR A 787 -6.51 32.85 14.31
C TYR A 787 -7.58 33.90 14.02
N SER A 788 -8.09 33.90 12.79
CA SER A 788 -9.02 34.92 12.28
C SER A 788 -10.50 34.56 12.42
N ASP A 789 -10.80 33.32 12.83
CA ASP A 789 -12.15 32.75 12.85
C ASP A 789 -12.54 32.24 14.25
N SER A 790 -13.34 31.18 14.34
CA SER A 790 -13.79 30.60 15.60
C SER A 790 -12.68 29.83 16.32
N PRO A 791 -12.62 29.84 17.66
CA PRO A 791 -11.70 28.99 18.42
C PRO A 791 -11.90 27.48 18.18
N ASN A 792 -13.03 27.04 17.61
CA ASN A 792 -13.26 25.63 17.24
C ASN A 792 -12.64 25.24 15.89
N THR A 793 -12.19 26.21 15.09
CA THR A 793 -11.51 26.00 13.80
C THR A 793 -10.07 26.47 13.87
N ALA A 794 -9.83 27.67 14.42
CA ALA A 794 -8.53 28.28 14.63
C ALA A 794 -7.68 28.40 13.35
N THR A 795 -8.26 28.95 12.27
CA THR A 795 -7.54 29.23 11.02
C THR A 795 -6.44 30.28 11.26
N PRO A 796 -5.15 29.93 11.09
CA PRO A 796 -4.05 30.83 11.46
C PRO A 796 -4.05 32.15 10.69
N ILE A 797 -3.77 33.25 11.40
CA ILE A 797 -3.52 34.55 10.77
C ILE A 797 -2.19 34.51 10.01
N VAL A 798 -2.18 35.07 8.79
CA VAL A 798 -0.98 35.19 7.97
C VAL A 798 -0.64 36.66 7.79
N ALA A 799 0.47 37.09 8.39
CA ALA A 799 0.95 38.46 8.26
C ALA A 799 1.54 38.73 6.88
N THR A 800 1.29 39.94 6.38
CA THR A 800 1.95 40.50 5.19
C THR A 800 3.33 41.08 5.53
N ASN A 801 3.46 41.74 6.69
CA ASN A 801 4.74 42.18 7.24
C ASN A 801 5.23 41.19 8.31
N LYS A 802 6.38 40.57 8.08
CA LYS A 802 6.94 39.50 8.93
C LYS A 802 8.23 39.92 9.66
N MET A 803 8.48 41.22 9.82
CA MET A 803 9.71 41.73 10.43
C MET A 803 10.05 41.05 11.77
N PHE A 804 9.05 40.78 12.62
CA PHE A 804 9.19 40.13 13.93
C PHE A 804 8.58 38.73 13.99
N ALA A 805 8.51 38.06 12.84
CA ALA A 805 7.98 36.71 12.73
C ALA A 805 9.02 35.74 12.14
N GLU A 806 8.69 34.45 12.17
CA GLU A 806 9.49 33.41 11.53
C GLU A 806 9.53 33.52 9.99
N GLN A 807 10.44 32.77 9.35
CA GLN A 807 10.48 32.67 7.89
C GLN A 807 9.23 31.96 7.35
N ASP A 808 8.94 32.22 6.08
CA ASP A 808 7.83 31.57 5.38
C ASP A 808 7.88 30.04 5.51
N ASN A 809 6.69 29.46 5.73
CA ASN A 809 6.48 28.01 5.84
C ASN A 809 7.34 27.30 6.90
N THR A 810 7.98 28.05 7.80
CA THR A 810 8.79 27.52 8.89
C THR A 810 8.02 27.67 10.20
N LEU A 811 8.39 26.88 11.21
CA LEU A 811 7.91 27.06 12.58
C LEU A 811 9.01 27.74 13.38
N TYR A 812 8.65 28.56 14.36
CA TYR A 812 9.59 29.28 15.22
C TYR A 812 10.79 28.43 15.70
N ARG A 813 10.55 27.21 16.21
CA ARG A 813 11.62 26.30 16.68
C ARG A 813 12.62 25.85 15.61
N ASN A 814 12.26 25.99 14.33
CA ASN A 814 13.10 25.65 13.18
C ASN A 814 13.60 26.90 12.45
N SER A 815 13.36 28.09 13.01
CA SER A 815 13.59 29.37 12.32
C SER A 815 14.95 29.94 12.66
N VAL A 816 15.58 30.61 11.68
CA VAL A 816 16.91 31.22 11.82
C VAL A 816 16.97 32.66 11.31
N GLY A 817 17.41 33.59 12.14
CA GLY A 817 17.57 35.01 11.79
C GLY A 817 19.04 35.44 11.84
N HIS A 818 19.33 36.66 11.37
CA HIS A 818 20.62 37.31 11.58
C HIS A 818 21.84 36.42 11.24
N ASN A 819 21.89 35.97 9.98
CA ASN A 819 22.95 35.10 9.43
C ASN A 819 22.99 33.68 10.03
N GLY A 820 21.82 33.07 10.26
CA GLY A 820 21.70 31.65 10.62
C GLY A 820 21.60 31.37 12.13
N VAL A 821 21.45 32.40 12.97
CA VAL A 821 21.22 32.24 14.41
C VAL A 821 19.79 31.76 14.65
N ALA A 822 19.64 30.66 15.36
CA ALA A 822 18.33 30.09 15.67
C ALA A 822 17.50 31.09 16.50
N CYS A 823 16.21 31.23 16.18
CA CYS A 823 15.31 32.10 16.93
C CYS A 823 15.31 31.74 18.42
N GLU A 824 15.30 30.45 18.75
CA GLU A 824 15.34 29.96 20.13
C GLU A 824 16.65 30.29 20.86
N SER A 825 17.77 30.47 20.16
CA SER A 825 19.03 30.95 20.76
C SER A 825 18.93 32.38 21.28
N CYS A 826 18.10 33.21 20.64
CA CYS A 826 17.88 34.58 21.07
C CYS A 826 16.68 34.71 22.00
N HIS A 827 15.63 33.95 21.79
CA HIS A 827 14.33 34.20 22.42
C HIS A 827 13.90 33.14 23.44
N GLY A 828 14.58 31.99 23.53
CA GLY A 828 14.15 30.83 24.31
C GLY A 828 13.17 29.95 23.55
N SER A 829 12.70 28.86 24.16
CA SER A 829 11.84 27.89 23.47
C SER A 829 10.39 28.36 23.32
N THR A 830 9.61 27.78 22.39
CA THR A 830 8.24 28.22 22.03
C THR A 830 7.21 28.32 23.18
N HIS A 831 7.42 27.64 24.31
CA HIS A 831 6.54 27.74 25.49
C HIS A 831 7.27 28.32 26.72
N ALA A 832 8.52 28.73 26.53
CA ALA A 832 9.43 29.20 27.55
C ALA A 832 10.27 30.36 27.01
N GLU A 833 9.68 31.25 26.21
CA GLU A 833 10.42 32.42 25.73
C GLU A 833 10.78 33.34 26.89
N TRP A 834 12.00 33.85 26.85
CA TRP A 834 12.52 34.67 27.92
C TRP A 834 11.89 36.09 27.94
N PRO A 835 11.62 36.64 29.14
CA PRO A 835 11.84 36.02 30.44
C PRO A 835 10.72 35.03 30.77
N THR A 836 11.06 33.98 31.52
CA THR A 836 10.07 33.02 32.01
C THR A 836 9.82 33.22 33.50
N SER A 837 8.74 32.60 34.01
CA SER A 837 8.46 32.55 35.45
C SER A 837 9.37 31.59 36.23
N GLN A 838 10.23 30.80 35.56
CA GLN A 838 11.09 29.80 36.19
C GLN A 838 12.55 30.25 36.18
N ALA A 839 13.20 30.18 37.35
CA ALA A 839 14.55 30.68 37.52
C ALA A 839 15.57 29.95 36.62
N ASN A 840 15.50 28.61 36.55
CA ASN A 840 16.43 27.79 35.77
C ASN A 840 16.40 28.11 34.27
N ASP A 841 15.22 28.42 33.70
CA ASP A 841 15.11 28.83 32.31
C ASP A 841 15.86 30.14 32.01
N ASN A 842 15.81 31.10 32.94
CA ASN A 842 16.43 32.41 32.77
C ASN A 842 17.96 32.39 32.94
N LEU A 843 18.56 31.31 33.46
CA LEU A 843 20.00 31.20 33.64
C LEU A 843 20.76 31.27 32.33
N THR A 844 20.20 30.68 31.26
CA THR A 844 20.80 30.70 29.92
C THR A 844 20.98 32.14 29.44
N ALA A 845 19.89 32.91 29.39
CA ALA A 845 19.92 34.32 28.98
C ALA A 845 20.82 35.16 29.87
N THR A 846 20.71 34.99 31.19
CA THR A 846 21.51 35.72 32.17
C THR A 846 23.01 35.45 31.99
N SER A 847 23.40 34.21 31.68
CA SER A 847 24.80 33.84 31.43
C SER A 847 25.36 34.42 30.12
N ILE A 848 24.50 34.63 29.13
CA ILE A 848 24.89 35.18 27.84
C ILE A 848 25.06 36.70 27.91
N GLN A 849 24.06 37.41 28.44
CA GLN A 849 23.96 38.88 28.35
C GLN A 849 23.94 39.62 29.70
N GLY A 850 23.96 38.91 30.82
CA GLY A 850 23.96 39.50 32.17
C GLY A 850 22.58 39.84 32.74
N HIS A 851 21.49 39.57 32.01
CA HIS A 851 20.12 39.72 32.49
C HIS A 851 19.17 38.71 31.81
N ASP A 852 17.99 38.53 32.40
CA ASP A 852 16.89 37.74 31.86
C ASP A 852 16.26 38.40 30.63
N GLY A 853 15.47 37.63 29.88
CA GLY A 853 14.82 38.11 28.66
C GLY A 853 15.54 37.67 27.38
N LYS A 854 14.93 37.99 26.23
CA LYS A 854 15.52 37.75 24.91
C LYS A 854 16.92 38.36 24.82
N ILE A 855 17.84 37.70 24.13
CA ILE A 855 19.17 38.19 23.83
C ILE A 855 19.04 39.42 22.94
N ILE A 856 19.41 40.57 23.49
CA ILE A 856 19.36 41.87 22.80
C ILE A 856 20.70 42.61 22.89
N GLU A 857 21.59 42.15 23.77
CA GLU A 857 22.95 42.67 23.87
C GLU A 857 23.80 42.17 22.71
N CYS A 858 23.92 43.00 21.67
CA CYS A 858 24.67 42.65 20.46
C CYS A 858 26.14 42.28 20.77
N THR A 859 26.70 42.79 21.86
CA THR A 859 28.04 42.45 22.35
C THR A 859 28.19 40.97 22.73
N ALA A 860 27.10 40.24 22.98
CA ALA A 860 27.12 38.79 23.18
C ALA A 860 27.68 38.05 21.97
N CYS A 861 27.49 38.56 20.76
CA CYS A 861 28.04 37.99 19.53
C CYS A 861 29.17 38.87 18.96
N HIS A 862 29.09 40.19 19.07
CA HIS A 862 30.06 41.09 18.44
C HIS A 862 31.25 41.48 19.32
N GLY A 863 31.19 41.19 20.62
CA GLY A 863 32.19 41.66 21.59
C GLY A 863 32.34 43.18 21.56
N SER A 864 33.58 43.66 21.66
CA SER A 864 33.94 45.08 21.56
C SER A 864 33.95 45.62 20.13
N SER A 865 33.76 44.76 19.12
CA SER A 865 33.88 45.10 17.69
C SER A 865 32.52 45.34 17.02
N LEU A 866 31.50 45.66 17.81
CA LEU A 866 30.14 45.88 17.34
C LEU A 866 30.05 47.08 16.37
N PRO A 867 29.72 46.86 15.07
CA PRO A 867 29.57 47.96 14.13
C PRO A 867 28.35 48.82 14.44
N LEU A 868 28.47 50.14 14.27
CA LEU A 868 27.34 51.07 14.41
C LEU A 868 26.50 51.07 13.13
N THR A 869 25.29 50.53 13.19
CA THR A 869 24.37 50.44 12.05
C THR A 869 22.96 50.86 12.45
N THR A 870 22.19 51.37 11.50
CA THR A 870 20.79 51.78 11.70
C THR A 870 19.82 50.61 11.51
N ASN A 871 20.21 49.59 10.73
CA ASN A 871 19.37 48.46 10.35
C ASN A 871 20.12 47.12 10.21
N GLY A 872 21.36 47.02 10.70
CA GLY A 872 22.21 45.85 10.53
C GLY A 872 21.98 44.73 11.56
N GLY A 873 21.20 45.00 12.60
CA GLY A 873 20.86 44.03 13.65
C GLY A 873 19.68 43.10 13.29
N PRO A 874 19.36 42.13 14.17
CA PRO A 874 18.17 41.30 14.01
C PRO A 874 16.91 42.18 13.90
N HIS A 875 15.96 41.78 13.04
CA HIS A 875 14.73 42.55 12.78
C HIS A 875 14.95 44.00 12.31
N GLY A 876 16.11 44.30 11.72
CA GLY A 876 16.46 45.66 11.32
C GLY A 876 16.74 46.58 12.51
N LEU A 877 17.03 46.02 13.68
CA LEU A 877 17.38 46.80 14.87
C LEU A 877 18.73 47.51 14.69
N HIS A 878 18.80 48.74 15.19
CA HIS A 878 20.06 49.41 15.45
C HIS A 878 20.72 48.85 16.72
N ASN A 879 21.94 49.32 17.01
CA ASN A 879 22.66 48.95 18.23
C ASN A 879 21.84 49.28 19.48
N VAL A 880 21.60 48.26 20.31
CA VAL A 880 21.01 48.41 21.64
C VAL A 880 22.14 48.44 22.67
N ASN A 881 21.94 49.17 23.77
CA ASN A 881 22.93 49.36 24.84
C ASN A 881 24.28 50.00 24.45
N SER A 882 24.35 50.72 23.35
CA SER A 882 25.61 51.31 22.90
C SER A 882 25.67 52.79 23.24
N SER A 883 26.60 53.19 24.12
CA SER A 883 26.88 54.60 24.39
C SER A 883 27.32 55.35 23.13
N ALA A 884 28.06 54.67 22.24
CA ALA A 884 28.46 55.19 20.94
C ALA A 884 27.27 55.40 19.98
N TRP A 885 26.24 54.55 20.08
CA TRP A 885 24.97 54.80 19.37
C TRP A 885 24.22 55.99 19.98
N VAL A 886 24.01 55.99 21.29
CA VAL A 886 23.26 57.07 21.99
C VAL A 886 23.85 58.44 21.68
N SER A 887 25.18 58.59 21.70
CA SER A 887 25.85 59.87 21.44
C SER A 887 25.90 60.29 19.96
N GLY A 888 25.63 59.40 19.01
CA GLY A 888 25.90 59.64 17.59
C GLY A 888 24.79 59.27 16.63
N HIS A 889 23.63 58.83 17.12
CA HIS A 889 22.53 58.35 16.28
C HIS A 889 21.87 59.45 15.44
N GLU A 890 21.84 60.70 15.92
CA GLU A 890 21.30 61.86 15.19
C GLU A 890 22.00 62.10 13.84
N ASN A 891 23.28 61.75 13.73
CA ASN A 891 24.06 61.89 12.51
C ASN A 891 23.93 60.70 11.54
N ARG A 892 23.12 59.69 11.89
CA ARG A 892 23.08 58.39 11.19
C ARG A 892 21.73 58.03 10.61
N ALA A 893 20.63 58.55 11.13
CA ALA A 893 19.28 58.28 10.64
C ALA A 893 18.38 59.51 10.75
N SER A 894 17.43 59.65 9.82
CA SER A 894 16.37 60.66 9.95
C SER A 894 15.37 60.25 11.04
N ALA A 895 14.66 61.24 11.60
CA ALA A 895 13.62 60.99 12.60
C ALA A 895 12.53 60.02 12.07
N GLN A 896 12.15 60.14 10.79
CA GLN A 896 11.19 59.23 10.15
C GLN A 896 11.70 57.79 10.06
N ALA A 897 13.01 57.57 9.89
CA ALA A 897 13.58 56.23 9.82
C ALA A 897 13.46 55.46 11.14
N CYS A 898 13.35 56.16 12.27
CA CYS A 898 13.12 55.55 13.58
C CYS A 898 11.67 55.11 13.81
N GLY A 899 10.73 55.64 13.00
CA GLY A 899 9.29 55.45 13.17
C GLY A 899 8.85 53.98 13.13
N THR A 900 9.56 53.12 12.38
CA THR A 900 9.31 51.67 12.28
C THR A 900 9.27 50.99 13.66
N CYS A 901 10.10 51.40 14.61
CA CYS A 901 10.12 50.82 15.96
C CYS A 901 9.60 51.80 17.02
N HIS A 902 9.84 53.09 16.85
CA HIS A 902 9.53 54.13 17.83
C HIS A 902 8.18 54.83 17.60
N GLY A 903 7.46 54.46 16.54
CA GLY A 903 6.15 55.01 16.19
C GLY A 903 6.24 56.35 15.46
N THR A 904 5.14 56.76 14.84
CA THR A 904 5.06 58.01 14.06
C THR A 904 5.23 59.27 14.88
N THR A 905 4.97 59.21 16.19
CA THR A 905 5.09 60.34 17.12
C THR A 905 6.44 60.42 17.80
N GLY A 906 7.34 59.45 17.64
CA GLY A 906 8.63 59.40 18.34
C GLY A 906 8.54 59.15 19.86
N ALA A 907 7.35 58.88 20.41
CA ALA A 907 7.15 58.61 21.83
C ALA A 907 7.60 57.21 22.28
N GLY A 908 7.94 56.33 21.33
CA GLY A 908 8.28 54.93 21.59
C GLY A 908 7.06 54.01 21.55
N THR A 909 7.31 52.71 21.35
CA THR A 909 6.27 51.68 21.30
C THR A 909 6.65 50.45 22.12
N VAL A 910 5.84 49.38 22.05
CA VAL A 910 6.19 48.08 22.65
C VAL A 910 7.45 47.45 22.03
N LEU A 911 7.85 47.87 20.83
CA LEU A 911 9.06 47.41 20.15
C LEU A 911 10.32 48.10 20.69
N SER A 912 10.19 49.32 21.22
CA SER A 912 11.32 50.12 21.71
C SER A 912 11.43 50.14 23.24
N LYS A 913 11.25 49.01 23.93
CA LYS A 913 11.37 48.96 25.40
C LYS A 913 12.79 48.65 25.88
N ALA A 914 13.23 49.32 26.96
CA ALA A 914 14.46 48.99 27.66
C ALA A 914 14.39 47.55 28.21
N ALA A 915 15.29 46.67 27.77
CA ALA A 915 15.30 45.26 28.19
C ALA A 915 15.85 45.05 29.61
N ALA A 916 16.68 45.98 30.10
CA ALA A 916 17.21 46.02 31.45
C ALA A 916 17.35 47.46 31.93
N THR A 917 17.41 47.68 33.24
CA THR A 917 17.70 48.99 33.82
C THR A 917 19.12 49.42 33.47
N ARG A 918 19.27 50.63 32.93
CA ARG A 918 20.55 51.12 32.38
C ARG A 918 20.74 52.59 32.67
N THR A 919 22.00 53.01 32.77
CA THR A 919 22.37 54.43 32.80
C THR A 919 23.12 54.77 31.52
N LEU A 920 22.52 55.59 30.67
CA LEU A 920 23.08 56.01 29.38
C LEU A 920 23.06 57.53 29.31
N ALA A 921 24.19 58.15 28.95
CA ALA A 921 24.35 59.61 28.86
C ALA A 921 23.86 60.39 30.11
N GLY A 922 24.02 59.81 31.30
CA GLY A 922 23.59 60.42 32.57
C GLY A 922 22.09 60.25 32.89
N HIS A 923 21.34 59.48 32.09
CA HIS A 923 19.94 59.16 32.37
C HIS A 923 19.78 57.70 32.77
N THR A 924 19.10 57.45 33.89
CA THR A 924 18.75 56.11 34.34
C THR A 924 17.38 55.73 33.79
N ILE A 925 17.37 54.74 32.90
CA ILE A 925 16.17 54.20 32.26
C ILE A 925 15.87 52.86 32.90
N THR A 926 14.70 52.71 33.51
CA THR A 926 14.30 51.45 34.14
C THR A 926 13.85 50.43 33.09
N LYS A 927 14.05 49.14 33.38
CA LYS A 927 13.55 48.02 32.57
C LYS A 927 12.06 48.21 32.25
N GLY A 928 11.68 47.99 30.99
CA GLY A 928 10.31 48.11 30.49
C GLY A 928 9.90 49.51 30.01
N THR A 929 10.69 50.54 30.30
CA THR A 929 10.44 51.91 29.81
C THR A 929 10.47 51.94 28.28
N GLN A 930 9.43 52.51 27.66
CA GLN A 930 9.40 52.76 26.22
C GLN A 930 10.38 53.89 25.88
N ILE A 931 11.29 53.61 24.96
CA ILE A 931 12.30 54.55 24.51
C ILE A 931 11.71 55.41 23.40
N GLY A 932 11.59 56.70 23.68
CA GLY A 932 11.22 57.76 22.74
C GLY A 932 12.27 58.87 22.71
N CYS A 933 12.14 59.80 21.76
CA CYS A 933 13.08 60.90 21.58
C CYS A 933 13.16 61.82 22.82
N ASN A 934 12.02 62.03 23.48
CA ASN A 934 11.85 62.93 24.63
C ASN A 934 12.57 62.50 25.92
N ILE A 935 13.23 61.33 25.93
CA ILE A 935 13.96 60.85 27.11
C ILE A 935 15.27 61.62 27.30
N CYS A 936 15.97 61.92 26.20
CA CYS A 936 17.32 62.51 26.25
C CYS A 936 17.38 63.90 25.61
N HIS A 937 16.50 64.19 24.65
CA HIS A 937 16.47 65.46 23.92
C HIS A 937 15.04 65.82 23.52
N SER A 938 14.82 66.99 22.92
CA SER A 938 13.50 67.37 22.40
C SER A 938 13.06 66.43 21.27
N ASN A 939 11.76 66.13 21.20
CA ASN A 939 11.22 65.26 20.16
C ASN A 939 11.13 65.99 18.80
N PRO A 940 11.81 65.51 17.74
CA PRO A 940 11.80 66.16 16.43
C PRO A 940 10.62 65.76 15.53
N LEU A 941 9.72 64.87 15.99
CA LEU A 941 8.56 64.34 15.23
C LEU A 941 7.23 65.00 15.60
#